data_AF-A0A819RPD7-F1
#
_entry.id   AF-A0A819RPD7-F1
#
_cell.length_a   1.000
_cell.length_b   1.000
_cell.length_c   1.000
_cell.angle_alpha   90.00
_cell.angle_beta   90.00
_cell.angle_gamma   90.00
#
_symmetry.space_group_name_H-M   'P 1'
#
loop_
_entity.id
_entity.type
_entity.pdbx_description
1 polymer ?
#
loop_
_entity_poly.entity_id
_entity_poly.type
_entity_poly.pdbx_seq_one_letter_code
_entity_poly.pdbx_strand_id
1 'polypeptide(L)'
;MFSFVCCCFPTLTSPTPSTPIKHKHHPSHNHKSVYTIPCSAPTPCYLSPNIIPCTPTLANSSRQLYCDDTTISSMNDSSTLITDTSSSHQTVTNSSRIAAIRELIETERRYVNDLCTVANEFIKPLSNGRILSDYEIEQLFSNWFSLIACNSVFLSTLQDLVQFREHVLILDESESMRTPRSASMSNIAMIANAPMQFFVEIQHLSLDRQGSHSQSMQRLKSRTDLYRRHRAPSNNNLTSKRSRTIERLDDNIVPQATHSTSYMTINESTRIGDVLCSYLPYMADAYFQYCNRHSQANKYLQSKMTLNKEFSTYLKIFQYKTGGLSLNGFLTKPIQRVTRYPLLIEKILKHTPINHPDYKFIQKAFDCARQLNERIDTQICEQENSLRLNWLQQHFIFHTDEDSSADGYIFDELVKFNSRTKYHTQRQLLLHGFIVKMPSGRELLVFLFNDFLLFATMKSSSSHWQSQLFERKSNLQLKLYRTPIFLTDIIIVNESLTDQLTFSIATKIFEKPIILKTQQNNIRTLWVRTINNAVEELKTIEKSIISNKTLFSITREDGDYNPKTAIARLILVVQEAHDVVPSIPTLERARTLKSYCEITIGSLSSRTPSVKGTANPKWNIPMQFFIYDLVEDIIHINLFDNKYFSPDENIGFTSMHLIDILPCSLDTFLAQPPAAFTQTIYLNNGSSLTLKCLIQFLV
;
A
#
# COMPACT_ATOMS: atom_id res chain seq x y z
N MET A 1 -8.61 14.04 11.13
CA MET A 1 -9.14 13.89 9.77
C MET A 1 -8.03 13.30 8.90
N PHE A 2 -8.18 12.05 8.47
CA PHE A 2 -7.28 11.42 7.50
C PHE A 2 -7.88 11.60 6.11
N SER A 3 -7.20 12.32 5.22
CA SER A 3 -7.58 12.39 3.81
C SER A 3 -7.13 11.11 3.12
N PHE A 4 -8.07 10.21 2.86
CA PHE A 4 -7.93 9.31 1.72
C PHE A 4 -7.83 10.18 0.47
N VAL A 5 -6.71 10.16 -0.25
CA VAL A 5 -6.63 10.74 -1.59
C VAL A 5 -7.37 9.79 -2.54
N CYS A 6 -8.69 9.79 -2.43
CA CYS A 6 -9.56 9.32 -3.49
C CYS A 6 -9.62 10.45 -4.50
N CYS A 7 -9.09 10.25 -5.71
CA CYS A 7 -9.31 11.14 -6.84
C CYS A 7 -10.82 11.38 -7.03
N CYS A 8 -11.32 12.51 -6.55
CA CYS A 8 -12.67 12.98 -6.85
C CYS A 8 -12.74 13.34 -8.34
N PHE A 9 -13.53 12.60 -9.12
CA PHE A 9 -13.98 13.04 -10.44
C PHE A 9 -15.33 13.77 -10.31
N PRO A 10 -15.55 14.91 -11.00
CA PRO A 10 -16.82 15.60 -10.98
C PRO A 10 -17.88 14.82 -11.77
N THR A 11 -19.06 14.65 -11.18
CA THR A 11 -20.27 14.15 -11.83
C THR A 11 -20.79 15.20 -12.83
N LEU A 12 -20.69 14.90 -14.13
CA LEU A 12 -21.41 15.65 -15.17
C LEU A 12 -22.88 15.23 -15.17
N THR A 13 -23.77 16.13 -14.79
CA THR A 13 -25.22 16.00 -14.96
C THR A 13 -25.59 16.15 -16.44
N SER A 14 -26.26 15.14 -17.00
CA SER A 14 -26.82 15.17 -18.35
C SER A 14 -28.12 16.00 -18.42
N PRO A 15 -28.36 16.81 -19.48
CA PRO A 15 -29.61 17.54 -19.65
C PRO A 15 -30.72 16.67 -20.25
N THR A 16 -31.96 16.96 -19.85
CA THR A 16 -33.23 16.37 -20.34
C THR A 16 -33.57 16.79 -21.79
N PRO A 17 -34.26 15.97 -22.59
CA PRO A 17 -34.66 16.34 -23.95
C PRO A 17 -36.04 17.01 -23.99
N SER A 18 -36.18 18.08 -24.77
CA SER A 18 -37.47 18.66 -25.17
C SER A 18 -37.70 18.51 -26.69
N THR A 19 -38.95 18.23 -27.03
CA THR A 19 -39.51 17.84 -28.35
C THR A 19 -39.65 19.00 -29.35
N PRO A 20 -39.80 18.72 -30.67
CA PRO A 20 -39.70 19.72 -31.74
C PRO A 20 -41.06 20.24 -32.23
N ILE A 21 -41.12 21.52 -32.66
CA ILE A 21 -42.23 22.08 -33.45
C ILE A 21 -41.70 22.92 -34.63
N LYS A 22 -42.47 22.87 -35.72
CA LYS A 22 -42.18 23.17 -37.14
C LYS A 22 -42.11 24.66 -37.54
N HIS A 23 -41.39 24.87 -38.66
CA HIS A 23 -41.29 25.98 -39.62
C HIS A 23 -42.46 26.98 -39.77
N LYS A 24 -42.14 28.24 -40.14
CA LYS A 24 -42.46 28.84 -41.48
C LYS A 24 -41.98 30.31 -41.69
N HIS A 25 -41.46 30.55 -42.91
CA HIS A 25 -41.48 31.71 -43.84
C HIS A 25 -40.95 33.14 -43.52
N HIS A 26 -39.89 33.51 -44.27
CA HIS A 26 -39.55 34.72 -45.08
C HIS A 26 -40.60 35.86 -45.32
N PRO A 27 -40.26 37.04 -45.95
CA PRO A 27 -38.96 37.74 -46.22
C PRO A 27 -38.99 39.30 -46.07
N SER A 28 -37.83 39.98 -46.32
CA SER A 28 -37.65 41.20 -47.16
C SER A 28 -36.83 42.40 -46.59
N HIS A 29 -35.78 42.73 -47.38
CA HIS A 29 -35.17 44.02 -47.78
C HIS A 29 -34.53 45.09 -46.84
N ASN A 30 -33.23 45.31 -47.12
CA ASN A 30 -32.50 46.57 -47.48
C ASN A 30 -31.46 47.20 -46.52
N HIS A 31 -30.20 47.22 -47.05
CA HIS A 31 -29.11 48.23 -46.99
C HIS A 31 -28.62 48.74 -45.61
N LYS A 32 -27.32 48.83 -45.26
CA LYS A 32 -26.10 49.24 -45.98
C LYS A 32 -24.83 48.81 -45.20
N SER A 33 -23.77 48.51 -45.95
CA SER A 33 -22.31 48.51 -45.68
C SER A 33 -21.75 48.76 -44.27
N VAL A 34 -20.71 47.99 -43.87
CA VAL A 34 -19.33 48.43 -43.48
C VAL A 34 -18.59 47.29 -42.73
N TYR A 35 -17.44 46.89 -43.29
CA TYR A 35 -16.28 46.16 -42.72
C TYR A 35 -16.45 44.72 -42.18
N THR A 36 -15.72 43.84 -42.84
CA THR A 36 -15.55 42.40 -42.59
C THR A 36 -14.70 42.14 -41.34
N ILE A 37 -15.29 41.50 -40.33
CA ILE A 37 -14.62 40.82 -39.20
C ILE A 37 -15.14 39.37 -39.19
N PRO A 38 -14.31 38.32 -39.27
CA PRO A 38 -14.79 36.96 -39.14
C PRO A 38 -14.89 36.51 -37.67
N CYS A 39 -16.00 35.82 -37.39
CA CYS A 39 -16.42 35.12 -36.17
C CYS A 39 -15.32 34.69 -35.19
N SER A 40 -15.46 35.17 -33.95
CA SER A 40 -14.97 34.50 -32.75
C SER A 40 -15.79 33.23 -32.48
N ALA A 41 -15.18 32.07 -32.71
CA ALA A 41 -15.67 30.78 -32.24
C ALA A 41 -15.58 30.72 -30.70
N PRO A 42 -16.51 30.05 -30.01
CA PRO A 42 -16.41 29.84 -28.57
C PRO A 42 -15.25 28.88 -28.27
N THR A 43 -14.34 29.36 -27.43
CA THR A 43 -13.13 28.70 -26.94
C THR A 43 -13.49 27.39 -26.21
N PRO A 44 -13.00 26.22 -26.64
CA PRO A 44 -13.05 25.02 -25.81
C PRO A 44 -11.94 25.11 -24.76
N CYS A 45 -12.34 25.19 -23.48
CA CYS A 45 -11.44 25.06 -22.35
C CYS A 45 -10.86 23.64 -22.32
N TYR A 46 -9.65 23.46 -22.84
CA TYR A 46 -8.85 22.25 -22.64
C TYR A 46 -8.30 22.23 -21.20
N LEU A 47 -9.02 21.56 -20.30
CA LEU A 47 -8.44 21.09 -19.04
C LEU A 47 -7.43 19.98 -19.38
N SER A 48 -6.14 20.30 -19.26
CA SER A 48 -5.03 19.34 -19.43
C SER A 48 -4.95 18.40 -18.22
N PRO A 49 -4.82 17.07 -18.42
CA PRO A 49 -4.58 16.12 -17.32
C PRO A 49 -3.09 16.15 -16.96
N ASN A 50 -2.68 17.10 -16.12
CA ASN A 50 -1.28 17.31 -15.76
C ASN A 50 -0.92 16.61 -14.43
N ILE A 51 0.09 15.74 -14.51
CA ILE A 51 1.08 15.37 -13.47
C ILE A 51 0.50 14.99 -12.10
N ILE A 52 0.46 13.68 -11.82
CA ILE A 52 0.09 13.15 -10.50
C ILE A 52 1.38 12.89 -9.69
N PRO A 53 1.66 13.67 -8.62
CA PRO A 53 2.74 13.34 -7.70
C PRO A 53 2.42 12.03 -6.97
N CYS A 54 3.41 11.14 -6.85
CA CYS A 54 3.24 9.80 -6.29
C CYS A 54 3.85 9.64 -4.88
N THR A 55 3.89 10.73 -4.10
CA THR A 55 4.49 10.71 -2.75
C THR A 55 3.42 10.76 -1.66
N PRO A 56 3.58 10.01 -0.55
CA PRO A 56 2.77 10.20 0.64
C PRO A 56 3.20 11.52 1.30
N THR A 57 2.26 12.46 1.45
CA THR A 57 2.57 13.77 2.02
C THR A 57 2.73 13.65 3.54
N LEU A 58 3.93 13.91 4.06
CA LEU A 58 4.18 14.11 5.49
C LEU A 58 3.33 15.27 6.03
N ALA A 59 2.62 15.02 7.13
CA ALA A 59 1.70 15.94 7.77
C ALA A 59 2.39 17.23 8.26
N ASN A 60 1.75 18.38 8.02
CA ASN A 60 1.88 19.55 8.88
C ASN A 60 0.57 20.33 8.94
N SER A 61 0.29 20.83 10.13
CA SER A 61 -0.99 21.28 10.68
C SER A 61 -1.54 22.60 10.13
N SER A 62 -2.86 22.75 10.32
CA SER A 62 -3.62 24.00 10.49
C SER A 62 -3.97 24.80 9.24
N ARG A 63 -5.22 24.62 8.77
CA ARG A 63 -6.12 25.70 8.35
C ARG A 63 -7.55 25.18 8.24
N GLN A 64 -8.43 25.71 9.09
CA GLN A 64 -9.88 25.59 8.99
C GLN A 64 -10.35 26.20 7.68
N LEU A 65 -11.16 25.48 6.91
CA LEU A 65 -12.04 26.05 5.90
C LEU A 65 -13.37 25.28 5.91
N TYR A 66 -14.41 26.06 6.18
CA TYR A 66 -15.84 25.79 6.11
C TYR A 66 -16.24 25.02 4.85
N CYS A 67 -17.16 24.06 5.00
CA CYS A 67 -18.04 23.61 3.92
C CYS A 67 -19.43 23.34 4.50
N ASP A 68 -20.42 23.82 3.76
CA ASP A 68 -21.81 24.07 4.15
C ASP A 68 -22.63 22.82 4.52
N ASP A 69 -23.29 22.89 5.68
CA ASP A 69 -24.36 22.00 6.12
C ASP A 69 -25.72 22.52 5.65
N THR A 70 -26.49 21.68 4.97
CA THR A 70 -27.96 21.74 4.85
C THR A 70 -28.44 20.28 4.87
N THR A 71 -29.36 19.80 5.69
CA THR A 71 -30.39 20.39 6.56
C THR A 71 -30.81 19.31 7.56
N ILE A 72 -30.71 19.55 8.88
CA ILE A 72 -31.64 18.98 9.87
C ILE A 72 -32.00 20.10 10.84
N SER A 73 -33.27 20.46 10.82
CA SER A 73 -33.94 21.47 11.63
C SER A 73 -33.78 21.22 13.13
N SER A 74 -33.23 22.19 13.85
CA SER A 74 -33.39 22.35 15.30
C SER A 74 -34.30 23.54 15.56
N MET A 75 -35.34 23.34 16.38
CA MET A 75 -36.02 24.43 17.07
C MET A 75 -35.17 24.79 18.30
N ASN A 76 -34.80 26.06 18.39
CA ASN A 76 -34.27 26.69 19.58
C ASN A 76 -35.37 26.86 20.62
N ASP A 77 -35.03 26.73 21.90
CA ASP A 77 -35.42 27.76 22.85
C ASP A 77 -34.43 27.89 24.01
N SER A 78 -34.42 29.11 24.56
CA SER A 78 -33.33 29.74 25.28
C SER A 78 -33.28 29.44 26.78
N SER A 79 -32.05 29.59 27.30
CA SER A 79 -31.60 29.72 28.69
C SER A 79 -32.59 30.23 29.76
N THR A 80 -32.56 29.58 30.93
CA THR A 80 -32.75 30.27 32.23
C THR A 80 -31.93 29.59 33.33
N LEU A 81 -31.17 30.40 34.06
CA LEU A 81 -30.43 30.05 35.26
C LEU A 81 -31.41 29.90 36.44
N ILE A 82 -31.43 28.73 37.09
CA ILE A 82 -31.87 28.61 38.49
C ILE A 82 -30.93 27.61 39.19
N THR A 83 -30.28 28.11 40.23
CA THR A 83 -29.57 27.35 41.27
C THR A 83 -30.57 26.56 42.10
N ASP A 84 -30.35 25.27 42.30
CA ASP A 84 -30.76 24.62 43.54
C ASP A 84 -29.96 23.34 43.84
N THR A 85 -29.72 23.17 45.13
CA THR A 85 -28.92 22.12 45.75
C THR A 85 -29.83 20.98 46.22
N SER A 86 -29.27 19.76 46.23
CA SER A 86 -29.63 18.57 47.03
C SER A 86 -30.41 17.40 46.39
N SER A 87 -29.85 16.21 46.70
CA SER A 87 -30.44 14.87 46.79
C SER A 87 -30.60 14.00 45.52
N SER A 88 -29.74 12.97 45.50
CA SER A 88 -29.97 11.59 45.07
C SER A 88 -31.33 11.22 44.45
N HIS A 89 -31.33 10.94 43.15
CA HIS A 89 -31.92 9.75 42.51
C HIS A 89 -31.50 9.74 41.02
N GLN A 90 -30.38 9.09 40.70
CA GLN A 90 -29.95 8.87 39.30
C GLN A 90 -30.80 7.75 38.69
N THR A 91 -31.77 8.13 37.87
CA THR A 91 -32.51 7.25 36.96
C THR A 91 -31.81 7.24 35.59
N VAL A 92 -31.36 6.05 35.17
CA VAL A 92 -31.02 5.60 33.81
C VAL A 92 -30.39 6.65 32.87
N THR A 93 -29.10 6.93 33.05
CA THR A 93 -28.29 7.62 32.02
C THR A 93 -27.69 6.57 31.07
N ASN A 94 -28.10 6.59 29.79
CA ASN A 94 -27.38 5.91 28.70
C ASN A 94 -25.95 6.45 28.66
N SER A 95 -24.99 5.73 29.26
CA SER A 95 -23.58 6.10 29.21
C SER A 95 -23.09 6.25 27.77
N SER A 96 -22.36 7.32 27.49
CA SER A 96 -21.80 7.61 26.16
C SER A 96 -20.94 6.46 25.62
N ARG A 97 -20.34 5.66 26.52
CA ARG A 97 -19.59 4.45 26.16
C ARG A 97 -20.49 3.37 25.57
N ILE A 98 -21.63 3.09 26.22
CA ILE A 98 -22.63 2.12 25.75
C ILE A 98 -23.17 2.54 24.39
N ALA A 99 -23.46 3.83 24.21
CA ALA A 99 -23.90 4.37 22.92
C ALA A 99 -22.85 4.18 21.82
N ALA A 100 -21.57 4.43 22.10
CA ALA A 100 -20.48 4.24 21.13
C ALA A 100 -20.27 2.76 20.74
N ILE A 101 -20.34 1.83 21.71
CA ILE A 101 -20.27 0.38 21.44
C ILE A 101 -21.47 -0.07 20.60
N ARG A 102 -22.68 0.38 20.96
CA ARG A 102 -23.90 0.08 20.19
C ARG A 102 -23.81 0.60 18.76
N GLU A 103 -23.30 1.81 18.57
CA GLU A 103 -23.08 2.40 17.24
C GLU A 103 -22.12 1.56 16.40
N LEU A 104 -21.00 1.09 16.95
CA LEU A 104 -20.07 0.22 16.24
C LEU A 104 -20.75 -1.05 15.72
N ILE A 105 -21.47 -1.76 16.58
CA ILE A 105 -22.15 -3.03 16.25
C ILE A 105 -23.27 -2.80 15.24
N GLU A 106 -24.08 -1.78 15.48
CA GLU A 106 -25.23 -1.48 14.63
C GLU A 106 -24.79 -1.02 13.23
N THR A 107 -23.76 -0.18 13.15
CA THR A 107 -23.21 0.23 11.86
C THR A 107 -22.49 -0.91 11.15
N GLU A 108 -21.90 -1.87 11.88
CA GLU A 108 -21.34 -3.10 11.29
C GLU A 108 -22.45 -3.99 10.72
N ARG A 109 -23.55 -4.17 11.44
CA ARG A 109 -24.72 -4.92 10.97
C ARG A 109 -25.26 -4.35 9.67
N ARG A 110 -25.44 -3.03 9.60
CA ARG A 110 -25.89 -2.34 8.37
C ARG A 110 -24.88 -2.51 7.24
N TYR A 111 -23.59 -2.40 7.53
CA TYR A 111 -22.55 -2.58 6.53
C TYR A 111 -22.54 -4.01 5.95
N VAL A 112 -22.59 -5.05 6.79
CA VAL A 112 -22.68 -6.44 6.33
C VAL A 112 -23.97 -6.67 5.52
N ASN A 113 -25.09 -6.10 5.95
CA ASN A 113 -26.34 -6.16 5.20
C ASN A 113 -26.23 -5.49 3.82
N ASP A 114 -25.58 -4.32 3.73
CA ASP A 114 -25.33 -3.65 2.46
C ASP A 114 -24.44 -4.51 1.54
N LEU A 115 -23.42 -5.18 2.08
CA LEU A 115 -22.58 -6.10 1.31
C LEU A 115 -23.37 -7.29 0.76
N CYS A 116 -24.22 -7.91 1.60
CA CYS A 116 -25.10 -9.01 1.21
C CYS A 116 -26.15 -8.57 0.19
N THR A 117 -26.66 -7.34 0.30
CA THR A 117 -27.60 -6.76 -0.68
C THR A 117 -26.94 -6.72 -2.05
N VAL A 118 -25.69 -6.25 -2.16
CA VAL A 118 -24.98 -6.27 -3.45
C VAL A 118 -24.84 -7.69 -4.01
N ALA A 119 -24.49 -8.66 -3.16
CA ALA A 119 -24.34 -10.04 -3.62
C ALA A 119 -25.65 -10.65 -4.14
N ASN A 120 -26.76 -10.42 -3.42
CA ASN A 120 -28.05 -11.02 -3.74
C ASN A 120 -28.80 -10.29 -4.84
N GLU A 121 -28.74 -8.96 -4.83
CA GLU A 121 -29.53 -8.12 -5.72
C GLU A 121 -28.76 -7.72 -6.99
N PHE A 122 -27.42 -7.68 -6.98
CA PHE A 122 -26.64 -7.36 -8.19
C PHE A 122 -25.84 -8.55 -8.70
N ILE A 123 -24.96 -9.16 -7.89
CA ILE A 123 -24.01 -10.17 -8.39
C ILE A 123 -24.74 -11.42 -8.90
N LYS A 124 -25.59 -12.03 -8.07
CA LYS A 124 -26.31 -13.27 -8.42
C LYS A 124 -27.19 -13.12 -9.67
N PRO A 125 -28.04 -12.08 -9.81
CA PRO A 125 -28.90 -12.03 -10.99
C PRO A 125 -28.18 -11.54 -12.24
N LEU A 126 -27.09 -10.75 -12.12
CA LEU A 126 -26.25 -10.41 -13.28
C LEU A 126 -25.52 -11.64 -13.84
N SER A 127 -25.07 -12.55 -12.97
CA SER A 127 -24.45 -13.82 -13.35
C SER A 127 -25.49 -14.82 -13.88
N ASN A 128 -26.57 -15.09 -13.14
CA ASN A 128 -27.61 -16.06 -13.54
C ASN A 128 -28.37 -15.63 -14.79
N GLY A 129 -28.62 -14.33 -14.95
CA GLY A 129 -29.24 -13.75 -16.14
C GLY A 129 -28.31 -13.71 -17.35
N ARG A 130 -27.04 -14.12 -17.20
CA ARG A 130 -25.98 -14.05 -18.23
C ARG A 130 -25.81 -12.66 -18.84
N ILE A 131 -26.15 -11.61 -18.09
CA ILE A 131 -25.96 -10.21 -18.51
C ILE A 131 -24.46 -9.89 -18.49
N LEU A 132 -23.73 -10.49 -17.56
CA LEU A 132 -22.28 -10.40 -17.42
C LEU A 132 -21.69 -11.81 -17.32
N SER A 133 -20.52 -12.01 -17.92
CA SER A 133 -19.69 -13.20 -17.73
C SER A 133 -18.94 -13.17 -16.39
N ASP A 134 -18.46 -14.33 -15.93
CA ASP A 134 -17.74 -14.46 -14.65
C ASP A 134 -16.50 -13.57 -14.59
N TYR A 135 -15.80 -13.39 -15.71
CA TYR A 135 -14.68 -12.45 -15.80
C TYR A 135 -15.12 -11.01 -15.55
N GLU A 136 -16.24 -10.58 -16.11
CA GLU A 136 -16.75 -9.21 -15.95
C GLU A 136 -17.26 -8.96 -14.52
N ILE A 137 -17.84 -10.00 -13.90
CA ILE A 137 -18.19 -9.99 -12.48
C ILE A 137 -16.93 -9.82 -11.62
N GLU A 138 -15.85 -10.56 -11.91
CA GLU A 138 -14.59 -10.41 -11.18
C GLU A 138 -13.98 -9.01 -11.36
N GLN A 139 -14.04 -8.44 -12.56
CA GLN A 139 -13.55 -7.07 -12.82
C GLN A 139 -14.34 -6.00 -12.09
N LEU A 140 -15.65 -6.17 -11.91
CA LEU A 140 -16.52 -5.19 -11.23
C LEU A 140 -16.52 -5.32 -9.71
N PHE A 141 -16.56 -6.54 -9.20
CA PHE A 141 -16.78 -6.80 -7.77
C PHE A 141 -15.52 -7.24 -7.03
N SER A 142 -14.43 -7.58 -7.74
CA SER A 142 -13.18 -8.05 -7.14
C SER A 142 -13.44 -9.22 -6.17
N ASN A 143 -12.91 -9.16 -4.96
CA ASN A 143 -13.05 -10.13 -3.88
C ASN A 143 -14.24 -9.81 -2.93
N TRP A 144 -15.37 -9.35 -3.46
CA TRP A 144 -16.54 -8.93 -2.66
C TRP A 144 -16.99 -9.98 -1.64
N PHE A 145 -17.00 -11.26 -2.02
CA PHE A 145 -17.37 -12.35 -1.11
C PHE A 145 -16.39 -12.53 0.06
N SER A 146 -15.10 -12.25 -0.15
CA SER A 146 -14.12 -12.24 0.93
C SER A 146 -14.38 -11.12 1.93
N LEU A 147 -14.85 -9.96 1.47
CA LEU A 147 -15.29 -8.86 2.36
C LEU A 147 -16.53 -9.27 3.17
N ILE A 148 -17.52 -9.91 2.54
CA ILE A 148 -18.69 -10.43 3.27
C ILE A 148 -18.23 -11.43 4.33
N ALA A 149 -17.37 -12.38 3.97
CA ALA A 149 -16.92 -13.42 4.88
C ALA A 149 -16.22 -12.83 6.11
N CYS A 150 -15.21 -11.97 5.94
CA CYS A 150 -14.45 -11.45 7.08
C CYS A 150 -15.29 -10.55 7.99
N ASN A 151 -16.15 -9.69 7.43
CA ASN A 151 -17.01 -8.79 8.21
C ASN A 151 -18.18 -9.53 8.87
N SER A 152 -18.71 -10.60 8.27
CA SER A 152 -19.75 -11.43 8.90
C SER A 152 -19.23 -12.18 10.11
N VAL A 153 -18.00 -12.72 10.03
CA VAL A 153 -17.35 -13.38 11.18
C VAL A 153 -17.09 -12.38 12.32
N PHE A 154 -16.64 -11.18 11.97
CA PHE A 154 -16.47 -10.10 12.94
C PHE A 154 -17.79 -9.69 13.60
N LEU A 155 -18.84 -9.45 12.82
CA LEU A 155 -20.17 -9.12 13.32
C LEU A 155 -20.74 -10.22 14.22
N SER A 156 -20.66 -11.49 13.81
CA SER A 156 -21.12 -12.62 14.61
C SER A 156 -20.40 -12.69 15.95
N THR A 157 -19.08 -12.47 15.96
CA THR A 157 -18.31 -12.44 17.22
C THR A 157 -18.75 -11.29 18.14
N LEU A 158 -19.03 -10.11 17.57
CA LEU A 158 -19.53 -8.97 18.33
C LEU A 158 -20.93 -9.23 18.90
N GLN A 159 -21.82 -9.85 18.11
CA GLN A 159 -23.19 -10.18 18.50
C GLN A 159 -23.24 -11.24 19.60
N ASP A 160 -22.40 -12.28 19.49
CA ASP A 160 -22.25 -13.32 20.52
C ASP A 160 -21.79 -12.71 21.86
N LEU A 161 -20.86 -11.75 21.81
CA LEU A 161 -20.33 -11.07 22.99
C LEU A 161 -21.42 -10.29 23.74
N VAL A 162 -22.30 -9.61 23.00
CA VAL A 162 -23.38 -8.78 23.58
C VAL A 162 -24.71 -9.53 23.73
N GLN A 163 -24.73 -10.86 23.52
CA GLN A 163 -25.92 -11.70 23.59
C GLN A 163 -27.09 -11.15 22.76
N PHE A 164 -26.81 -10.70 21.54
CA PHE A 164 -27.83 -10.15 20.66
C PHE A 164 -28.96 -11.17 20.42
N ARG A 165 -30.22 -10.75 20.61
CA ARG A 165 -31.38 -11.56 20.24
C ARG A 165 -32.35 -10.78 19.36
N GLU A 166 -32.76 -11.42 18.27
CA GLU A 166 -33.81 -10.92 17.38
C GLU A 166 -35.14 -11.56 17.81
N HIS A 167 -36.12 -10.74 18.22
CA HIS A 167 -37.45 -11.24 18.55
C HIS A 167 -38.20 -11.54 17.25
N VAL A 168 -38.37 -12.82 16.92
CA VAL A 168 -39.33 -13.29 15.92
C VAL A 168 -40.68 -13.41 16.61
N LEU A 169 -41.66 -12.60 16.21
CA LEU A 169 -43.05 -12.81 16.61
C LEU A 169 -43.53 -14.09 15.93
N ILE A 170 -43.71 -15.17 16.69
CA ILE A 170 -44.50 -16.31 16.25
C ILE A 170 -45.96 -15.84 16.34
N LEU A 171 -46.54 -15.46 15.20
CA LEU A 171 -47.99 -15.34 15.11
C LEU A 171 -48.55 -16.76 15.16
N ASP A 172 -49.39 -17.02 16.17
CA ASP A 172 -50.13 -18.27 16.33
C ASP A 172 -51.02 -18.47 15.08
N GLU A 173 -50.80 -19.55 14.33
CA GLU A 173 -51.63 -19.92 13.18
C GLU A 173 -52.98 -20.45 13.65
N SER A 174 -53.88 -19.55 14.04
CA SER A 174 -55.30 -19.89 14.19
C SER A 174 -56.18 -18.69 13.87
N GLU A 175 -56.21 -18.27 12.60
CA GLU A 175 -57.43 -17.76 11.97
C GLU A 175 -57.23 -17.60 10.45
N SER A 176 -58.04 -18.31 9.67
CA SER A 176 -58.05 -18.27 8.22
C SER A 176 -58.82 -17.07 7.67
N MET A 177 -58.29 -16.52 6.57
CA MET A 177 -58.93 -15.67 5.54
C MET A 177 -58.94 -14.14 5.76
N ARG A 178 -58.07 -13.42 5.03
CA ARG A 178 -58.30 -12.86 3.67
C ARG A 178 -57.08 -12.02 3.26
N THR A 179 -56.50 -12.28 2.10
CA THR A 179 -55.52 -11.37 1.47
C THR A 179 -56.27 -10.18 0.83
N PRO A 180 -55.65 -8.99 0.72
CA PRO A 180 -54.87 -8.69 -0.49
C PRO A 180 -53.59 -7.83 -0.29
N ARG A 181 -52.58 -8.16 -1.11
CA ARG A 181 -51.46 -7.29 -1.59
C ARG A 181 -50.52 -6.64 -0.56
N SER A 182 -49.43 -7.34 -0.23
CA SER A 182 -48.07 -6.77 -0.07
C SER A 182 -47.02 -7.88 0.15
N ALA A 183 -46.73 -8.67 -0.88
CA ALA A 183 -45.62 -9.62 -0.82
C ALA A 183 -44.30 -8.87 -1.03
N SER A 184 -43.70 -8.31 0.04
CA SER A 184 -42.32 -7.77 -0.02
C SER A 184 -41.56 -7.66 1.31
N MET A 185 -42.03 -8.24 2.43
CA MET A 185 -41.31 -8.12 3.72
C MET A 185 -41.13 -9.45 4.49
N SER A 186 -41.80 -10.53 4.10
CA SER A 186 -41.81 -11.77 4.90
C SER A 186 -40.62 -12.71 4.63
N ASN A 187 -39.85 -12.51 3.56
CA ASN A 187 -38.69 -13.36 3.23
C ASN A 187 -37.35 -12.84 3.79
N ILE A 188 -37.33 -11.67 4.41
CA ILE A 188 -36.08 -11.04 4.91
C ILE A 188 -35.70 -11.59 6.29
N ALA A 189 -36.68 -11.95 7.13
CA ALA A 189 -36.41 -12.46 8.49
C ALA A 189 -35.87 -13.90 8.52
N MET A 190 -36.08 -14.72 7.48
CA MET A 190 -35.53 -16.07 7.44
C MET A 190 -34.02 -16.13 7.16
N ILE A 191 -33.43 -15.08 6.56
CA ILE A 191 -32.03 -15.09 6.14
C ILE A 191 -31.09 -14.77 7.32
N ALA A 192 -31.56 -14.03 8.33
CA ALA A 192 -30.78 -13.70 9.52
C ALA A 192 -30.54 -14.92 10.45
N ASN A 193 -31.33 -15.98 10.31
CA ASN A 193 -31.30 -17.17 11.18
C ASN A 193 -30.90 -18.47 10.47
N ALA A 194 -30.33 -18.41 9.26
CA ALA A 194 -29.76 -19.62 8.66
C ALA A 194 -28.55 -20.08 9.50
N PRO A 195 -28.57 -21.28 10.11
CA PRO A 195 -27.45 -21.77 10.89
C PRO A 195 -26.21 -21.89 10.00
N MET A 196 -25.05 -21.73 10.63
CA MET A 196 -23.66 -21.85 10.13
C MET A 196 -23.35 -22.98 9.12
N GLN A 197 -24.29 -23.87 8.81
CA GLN A 197 -24.17 -24.94 7.81
C GLN A 197 -24.16 -24.42 6.36
N PHE A 198 -24.82 -23.30 6.03
CA PHE A 198 -24.87 -22.78 4.65
C PHE A 198 -23.54 -22.16 4.16
N PHE A 199 -22.64 -21.81 5.08
CA PHE A 199 -21.34 -21.21 4.75
C PHE A 199 -20.24 -22.23 4.44
N VAL A 200 -20.46 -23.51 4.76
CA VAL A 200 -19.50 -24.59 4.43
C VAL A 200 -19.53 -24.89 2.92
N GLU A 201 -20.70 -24.83 2.26
CA GLU A 201 -20.83 -25.07 0.83
C GLU A 201 -20.15 -24.02 -0.05
N ILE A 202 -20.16 -22.74 0.34
CA ILE A 202 -19.48 -21.66 -0.40
C ILE A 202 -17.94 -21.76 -0.24
N GLN A 203 -17.44 -22.27 0.90
CA GLN A 203 -15.99 -22.52 1.06
C GLN A 203 -15.50 -23.63 0.12
N HIS A 204 -16.30 -24.68 -0.12
CA HIS A 204 -15.88 -25.78 -0.99
C HIS A 204 -15.77 -25.43 -2.47
N LEU A 205 -16.46 -24.39 -2.96
CA LEU A 205 -16.39 -23.96 -4.37
C LEU A 205 -15.20 -23.03 -4.68
N SER A 206 -14.47 -22.53 -3.68
CA SER A 206 -13.32 -21.61 -3.87
C SER A 206 -12.00 -22.12 -3.30
N LEU A 207 -11.96 -23.31 -2.71
CA LEU A 207 -10.78 -23.84 -1.99
C LEU A 207 -9.72 -24.53 -2.88
N ASP A 208 -9.93 -24.66 -4.19
CA ASP A 208 -8.95 -25.32 -5.07
C ASP A 208 -7.79 -24.44 -5.54
N ARG A 209 -7.72 -23.17 -5.11
CA ARG A 209 -6.54 -22.32 -5.39
C ARG A 209 -6.16 -21.50 -4.15
N GLN A 210 -4.97 -21.78 -3.62
CA GLN A 210 -4.19 -21.04 -2.59
C GLN A 210 -4.14 -21.67 -1.19
N GLY A 211 -3.14 -22.53 -0.99
CA GLY A 211 -2.83 -23.28 0.24
C GLY A 211 -2.13 -22.51 1.38
N SER A 212 -2.56 -21.28 1.67
CA SER A 212 -2.03 -20.50 2.81
C SER A 212 -3.13 -20.02 3.78
N HIS A 213 -4.35 -19.74 3.27
CA HIS A 213 -5.45 -19.19 4.07
C HIS A 213 -6.20 -20.22 4.95
N SER A 214 -6.05 -21.53 4.70
CA SER A 214 -6.81 -22.57 5.40
C SER A 214 -6.37 -22.79 6.86
N GLN A 215 -5.06 -22.69 7.16
CA GLN A 215 -4.53 -22.94 8.51
C GLN A 215 -4.90 -21.83 9.49
N SER A 216 -4.95 -20.58 9.04
CA SER A 216 -5.31 -19.42 9.87
C SER A 216 -6.79 -19.42 10.24
N MET A 217 -7.67 -19.81 9.32
CA MET A 217 -9.12 -19.97 9.56
C MET A 217 -9.44 -21.10 10.54
N GLN A 218 -8.70 -22.21 10.49
CA GLN A 218 -8.86 -23.32 11.43
C GLN A 218 -8.40 -22.94 12.85
N ARG A 219 -7.32 -22.16 12.98
CA ARG A 219 -6.83 -21.63 14.27
C ARG A 219 -7.79 -20.61 14.91
N LEU A 220 -8.53 -19.84 14.12
CA LEU A 220 -9.52 -18.90 14.63
C LEU A 220 -10.84 -19.59 15.01
N LYS A 221 -11.31 -20.57 14.22
CA LYS A 221 -12.45 -21.45 14.59
C LYS A 221 -12.19 -22.18 15.92
N SER A 222 -10.97 -22.69 16.10
CA SER A 222 -10.59 -23.31 17.38
C SER A 222 -10.52 -22.32 18.54
N ARG A 223 -10.22 -21.03 18.29
CA ARG A 223 -10.23 -19.97 19.30
C ARG A 223 -11.65 -19.52 19.68
N THR A 224 -12.56 -19.39 18.71
CA THR A 224 -13.99 -19.15 18.97
C THR A 224 -14.64 -20.32 19.71
N ASP A 225 -14.25 -21.56 19.39
CA ASP A 225 -14.65 -22.75 20.13
C ASP A 225 -14.08 -22.77 21.57
N LEU A 226 -12.90 -22.20 21.80
CA LEU A 226 -12.28 -22.06 23.13
C LEU A 226 -13.04 -21.07 24.03
N TYR A 227 -13.46 -19.93 23.46
CA TYR A 227 -14.37 -19.00 24.15
C TYR A 227 -15.72 -19.65 24.47
N ARG A 228 -16.21 -20.56 23.60
CA ARG A 228 -17.43 -21.33 23.82
C ARG A 228 -17.29 -22.40 24.94
N ARG A 229 -16.10 -23.00 25.12
CA ARG A 229 -15.83 -24.05 26.12
C ARG A 229 -15.58 -23.53 27.54
N HIS A 230 -15.07 -22.32 27.72
CA HIS A 230 -14.85 -21.75 29.07
C HIS A 230 -16.15 -21.29 29.78
N ARG A 231 -17.32 -21.55 29.19
CA ARG A 231 -18.62 -21.32 29.81
C ARG A 231 -19.45 -22.61 29.73
N ALA A 232 -19.35 -23.46 30.75
CA ALA A 232 -20.11 -24.69 30.90
C ALA A 232 -20.76 -24.74 32.31
N PRO A 233 -21.62 -25.71 32.62
CA PRO A 233 -23.08 -25.64 32.46
C PRO A 233 -23.80 -25.62 33.83
N SER A 234 -24.99 -25.04 33.91
CA SER A 234 -25.88 -25.23 35.08
C SER A 234 -27.10 -26.04 34.66
N ASN A 235 -27.27 -27.14 35.40
CA ASN A 235 -28.09 -28.32 35.13
C ASN A 235 -29.48 -28.20 35.79
N ASN A 236 -30.43 -28.98 35.24
CA ASN A 236 -31.60 -29.61 35.85
C ASN A 236 -32.83 -28.81 36.34
N ASN A 237 -33.93 -29.05 35.59
CA ASN A 237 -35.25 -29.52 36.04
C ASN A 237 -35.86 -29.01 37.35
N LEU A 238 -36.99 -28.31 37.23
CA LEU A 238 -38.19 -28.61 38.02
C LEU A 238 -39.46 -28.31 37.22
N THR A 239 -40.20 -29.39 36.94
CA THR A 239 -41.59 -29.36 36.51
C THR A 239 -42.48 -29.06 37.73
N SER A 240 -43.39 -28.09 37.61
CA SER A 240 -44.53 -27.97 38.52
C SER A 240 -45.78 -27.60 37.75
N LYS A 241 -46.80 -28.45 37.89
CA LYS A 241 -48.15 -28.35 37.33
C LYS A 241 -49.01 -27.43 38.21
N ARG A 242 -49.85 -26.64 37.53
CA ARG A 242 -51.19 -26.14 37.93
C ARG A 242 -51.32 -25.34 39.24
N SER A 243 -51.86 -24.13 39.11
CA SER A 243 -53.27 -23.91 39.45
C SER A 243 -53.85 -22.66 38.78
N ARG A 244 -55.06 -22.84 38.25
CA ARG A 244 -55.94 -21.80 37.73
C ARG A 244 -56.58 -21.10 38.93
N THR A 245 -56.49 -19.78 38.98
CA THR A 245 -57.53 -18.96 39.59
C THR A 245 -57.86 -17.86 38.60
N ILE A 246 -59.10 -17.91 38.11
CA ILE A 246 -59.72 -16.90 37.29
C ILE A 246 -60.17 -15.80 38.27
N GLU A 247 -59.53 -14.65 38.21
CA GLU A 247 -60.18 -13.40 38.60
C GLU A 247 -60.28 -12.50 37.38
N ARG A 248 -61.49 -12.01 37.18
CA ARG A 248 -61.98 -11.24 36.05
C ARG A 248 -61.82 -9.75 36.34
N LEU A 249 -61.57 -9.01 35.25
CA LEU A 249 -61.83 -7.59 35.01
C LEU A 249 -60.77 -6.60 35.52
N ASP A 250 -59.98 -6.09 34.57
CA ASP A 250 -60.18 -4.72 34.11
C ASP A 250 -59.89 -4.63 32.60
N ASP A 251 -60.94 -4.42 31.82
CA ASP A 251 -60.89 -4.00 30.43
C ASP A 251 -60.45 -2.53 30.40
N ASN A 252 -59.23 -2.25 29.93
CA ASN A 252 -58.84 -1.04 29.19
C ASN A 252 -57.31 -0.98 28.99
N ILE A 253 -56.75 -1.87 28.18
CA ILE A 253 -55.45 -1.61 27.54
C ILE A 253 -55.55 -2.05 26.08
N VAL A 254 -55.68 -1.06 25.19
CA VAL A 254 -55.43 -1.19 23.76
C VAL A 254 -54.00 -1.78 23.60
N PRO A 255 -53.78 -2.91 22.92
CA PRO A 255 -52.43 -3.32 22.59
C PRO A 255 -51.92 -2.37 21.52
N GLN A 256 -51.16 -1.34 21.92
CA GLN A 256 -50.31 -0.62 20.99
C GLN A 256 -49.32 -1.63 20.41
N ALA A 257 -49.31 -1.77 19.09
CA ALA A 257 -48.33 -2.58 18.37
C ALA A 257 -46.91 -2.11 18.73
N THR A 258 -46.24 -2.82 19.62
CA THR A 258 -44.85 -2.53 19.99
C THR A 258 -43.93 -2.99 18.86
N HIS A 259 -43.21 -2.04 18.26
CA HIS A 259 -42.16 -2.28 17.28
C HIS A 259 -41.17 -3.36 17.75
N SER A 260 -40.83 -4.30 16.84
CA SER A 260 -39.78 -5.30 17.04
C SER A 260 -38.47 -4.65 17.48
N THR A 261 -38.19 -4.65 18.79
CA THR A 261 -36.98 -4.04 19.34
C THR A 261 -35.98 -5.15 19.63
N SER A 262 -35.00 -5.31 18.74
CA SER A 262 -33.83 -6.17 18.99
C SER A 262 -33.08 -5.67 20.22
N TYR A 263 -32.77 -6.55 21.18
CA TYR A 263 -32.04 -6.16 22.39
C TYR A 263 -30.58 -6.63 22.36
N MET A 264 -29.69 -5.76 22.85
CA MET A 264 -28.26 -6.01 23.07
C MET A 264 -27.96 -5.82 24.55
N THR A 265 -27.27 -6.78 25.18
CA THR A 265 -26.85 -6.68 26.58
C THR A 265 -25.48 -6.00 26.63
N ILE A 266 -25.47 -4.65 26.60
CA ILE A 266 -24.28 -3.82 26.73
C ILE A 266 -24.36 -3.06 28.05
N ASN A 267 -23.31 -3.12 28.86
CA ASN A 267 -23.20 -2.42 30.13
C ASN A 267 -21.80 -1.79 30.30
N GLU A 268 -21.59 -1.08 31.41
CA GLU A 268 -20.30 -0.42 31.68
C GLU A 268 -19.11 -1.38 31.72
N SER A 269 -19.33 -2.65 32.09
CA SER A 269 -18.28 -3.67 32.19
C SER A 269 -18.01 -4.43 30.88
N THR A 270 -18.80 -4.20 29.83
CA THR A 270 -18.63 -4.86 28.52
C THR A 270 -17.23 -4.61 27.98
N ARG A 271 -16.52 -5.66 27.57
CA ARG A 271 -15.17 -5.59 26.99
C ARG A 271 -15.25 -5.98 25.52
N ILE A 272 -14.71 -5.17 24.62
CA ILE A 272 -14.77 -5.38 23.16
C ILE A 272 -13.40 -5.21 22.50
N GLY A 273 -12.40 -4.68 23.22
CA GLY A 273 -11.09 -4.37 22.67
C GLY A 273 -10.31 -5.60 22.21
N ASP A 274 -10.43 -6.73 22.91
CA ASP A 274 -9.76 -7.99 22.55
C ASP A 274 -10.24 -8.55 21.20
N VAL A 275 -11.55 -8.47 20.93
CA VAL A 275 -12.14 -8.81 19.63
C VAL A 275 -11.60 -7.88 18.56
N LEU A 276 -11.63 -6.56 18.78
CA LEU A 276 -11.15 -5.58 17.81
C LEU A 276 -9.67 -5.78 17.45
N CYS A 277 -8.79 -5.97 18.45
CA CYS A 277 -7.38 -6.25 18.23
C CYS A 277 -7.14 -7.52 17.40
N SER A 278 -8.02 -8.51 17.52
CA SER A 278 -7.88 -9.79 16.82
C SER A 278 -8.35 -9.71 15.36
N TYR A 279 -9.43 -8.97 15.10
CA TYR A 279 -10.07 -8.95 13.79
C TYR A 279 -9.55 -7.87 12.83
N LEU A 280 -9.19 -6.69 13.31
CA LEU A 280 -8.73 -5.59 12.44
C LEU A 280 -7.52 -5.98 11.57
N PRO A 281 -6.46 -6.63 12.11
CA PRO A 281 -5.34 -7.06 11.28
C PRO A 281 -5.70 -8.18 10.29
N TYR A 282 -6.66 -9.04 10.64
CA TYR A 282 -7.10 -10.16 9.80
C TYR A 282 -7.83 -9.68 8.53
N MET A 283 -8.53 -8.55 8.61
CA MET A 283 -9.26 -8.00 7.48
C MET A 283 -8.37 -7.31 6.43
N ALA A 284 -7.09 -7.05 6.75
CA ALA A 284 -6.19 -6.24 5.93
C ALA A 284 -6.10 -6.71 4.47
N ASP A 285 -5.86 -8.00 4.23
CA ASP A 285 -5.65 -8.52 2.89
C ASP A 285 -6.93 -8.44 2.04
N ALA A 286 -8.10 -8.67 2.66
CA ALA A 286 -9.38 -8.59 1.97
C ALA A 286 -9.69 -7.15 1.55
N TYR A 287 -9.50 -6.17 2.43
CA TYR A 287 -9.70 -4.76 2.09
C TYR A 287 -8.65 -4.26 1.09
N PHE A 288 -7.38 -4.62 1.23
CA PHE A 288 -6.34 -4.25 0.28
C PHE A 288 -6.69 -4.71 -1.14
N GLN A 289 -7.02 -6.00 -1.31
CA GLN A 289 -7.39 -6.55 -2.62
C GLN A 289 -8.59 -5.82 -3.25
N TYR A 290 -9.57 -5.43 -2.44
CA TYR A 290 -10.74 -4.70 -2.90
C TYR A 290 -10.37 -3.27 -3.32
N CYS A 291 -9.76 -2.51 -2.41
CA CYS A 291 -9.41 -1.11 -2.61
C CYS A 291 -8.45 -0.93 -3.80
N ASN A 292 -7.47 -1.83 -3.95
CA ASN A 292 -6.51 -1.81 -5.05
C ASN A 292 -7.17 -1.98 -6.45
N ARG A 293 -8.29 -2.72 -6.54
CA ARG A 293 -9.03 -2.89 -7.81
C ARG A 293 -10.16 -1.89 -8.02
N HIS A 294 -10.58 -1.17 -6.98
CA HIS A 294 -11.79 -0.35 -7.01
C HIS A 294 -11.78 0.74 -8.10
N SER A 295 -10.64 1.43 -8.31
CA SER A 295 -10.55 2.47 -9.34
C SER A 295 -10.75 1.91 -10.75
N GLN A 296 -10.20 0.72 -11.00
CA GLN A 296 -10.30 0.01 -12.27
C GLN A 296 -11.72 -0.55 -12.47
N ALA A 297 -12.33 -1.10 -11.41
CA ALA A 297 -13.72 -1.54 -11.40
C ALA A 297 -14.70 -0.40 -11.72
N ASN A 298 -14.50 0.79 -11.16
CA ASN A 298 -15.34 1.95 -11.45
C ASN A 298 -15.22 2.41 -12.91
N LYS A 299 -14.00 2.47 -13.46
CA LYS A 299 -13.81 2.77 -14.90
C LYS A 299 -14.53 1.75 -15.77
N TYR A 300 -14.43 0.47 -15.40
CA TYR A 300 -15.10 -0.62 -16.10
C TYR A 300 -16.63 -0.51 -16.01
N LEU A 301 -17.17 -0.20 -14.83
CA LEU A 301 -18.60 0.06 -14.61
C LEU A 301 -19.12 1.17 -15.52
N GLN A 302 -18.43 2.32 -15.57
CA GLN A 302 -18.84 3.45 -16.41
C GLN A 302 -18.82 3.10 -17.91
N SER A 303 -17.78 2.40 -18.35
CA SER A 303 -17.71 1.89 -19.73
C SER A 303 -18.88 0.95 -20.02
N LYS A 304 -19.19 0.01 -19.14
CA LYS A 304 -20.29 -0.94 -19.31
C LYS A 304 -21.67 -0.29 -19.29
N MET A 305 -21.88 0.72 -18.44
CA MET A 305 -23.13 1.50 -18.42
C MET A 305 -23.39 2.23 -19.75
N THR A 306 -22.33 2.61 -20.45
CA THR A 306 -22.41 3.29 -21.75
C THR A 306 -22.61 2.30 -22.89
N LEU A 307 -21.90 1.16 -22.86
CA LEU A 307 -21.88 0.18 -23.95
C LEU A 307 -23.03 -0.83 -23.91
N ASN A 308 -23.56 -1.15 -22.73
CA ASN A 308 -24.60 -2.16 -22.56
C ASN A 308 -25.88 -1.55 -22.00
N LYS A 309 -26.89 -1.38 -22.87
CA LYS A 309 -28.19 -0.79 -22.53
C LYS A 309 -29.03 -1.67 -21.60
N GLU A 310 -28.94 -2.99 -21.73
CA GLU A 310 -29.63 -3.94 -20.85
C GLU A 310 -29.09 -3.84 -19.42
N PHE A 311 -27.77 -3.86 -19.28
CA PHE A 311 -27.08 -3.63 -18.01
C PHE A 311 -27.44 -2.27 -17.39
N SER A 312 -27.41 -1.20 -18.18
CA SER A 312 -27.77 0.15 -17.71
C SER A 312 -29.22 0.25 -17.22
N THR A 313 -30.16 -0.41 -17.92
CA THR A 313 -31.58 -0.45 -17.52
C THR A 313 -31.75 -1.23 -16.23
N TYR A 314 -31.07 -2.38 -16.12
CA TYR A 314 -31.06 -3.19 -14.92
C TYR A 314 -30.57 -2.40 -13.71
N LEU A 315 -29.45 -1.66 -13.82
CA LEU A 315 -28.94 -0.83 -12.72
C LEU A 315 -29.94 0.23 -12.24
N LYS A 316 -30.74 0.84 -13.14
CA LYS A 316 -31.78 1.81 -12.77
C LYS A 316 -32.91 1.18 -11.97
N ILE A 317 -33.34 -0.03 -12.35
CA ILE A 317 -34.36 -0.80 -11.62
C ILE A 317 -33.89 -1.07 -10.19
N PHE A 318 -32.62 -1.49 -10.04
CA PHE A 318 -32.06 -1.77 -8.72
C PHE A 318 -31.81 -0.54 -7.86
N GLN A 319 -31.43 0.58 -8.47
CA GLN A 319 -31.34 1.86 -7.76
C GLN A 319 -32.67 2.24 -7.13
N TYR A 320 -33.80 2.02 -7.82
CA TYR A 320 -35.13 2.22 -7.26
C TYR A 320 -35.41 1.29 -6.07
N LYS A 321 -35.09 -0.01 -6.20
CA LYS A 321 -35.28 -1.01 -5.13
C LYS A 321 -34.47 -0.74 -3.87
N THR A 322 -33.31 -0.09 -4.00
CA THR A 322 -32.36 0.17 -2.91
C THR A 322 -32.53 1.57 -2.31
N GLY A 323 -33.71 2.17 -2.44
CA GLY A 323 -34.01 3.48 -1.86
C GLY A 323 -33.23 4.63 -2.51
N GLY A 324 -32.86 4.49 -3.78
CA GLY A 324 -32.18 5.52 -4.57
C GLY A 324 -30.66 5.41 -4.61
N LEU A 325 -30.04 4.49 -3.86
CA LEU A 325 -28.59 4.32 -3.86
C LEU A 325 -28.11 3.57 -5.11
N SER A 326 -27.20 4.18 -5.87
CA SER A 326 -26.64 3.54 -7.07
C SER A 326 -25.66 2.41 -6.72
N LEU A 327 -25.40 1.50 -7.65
CA LEU A 327 -24.39 0.45 -7.48
C LEU A 327 -23.02 1.03 -7.10
N ASN A 328 -22.60 2.12 -7.76
CA ASN A 328 -21.35 2.82 -7.41
C ASN A 328 -21.35 3.32 -5.96
N GLY A 329 -22.51 3.76 -5.45
CA GLY A 329 -22.70 4.11 -4.04
C GLY A 329 -22.48 2.94 -3.09
N PHE A 330 -22.87 1.72 -3.47
CA PHE A 330 -22.55 0.53 -2.68
C PHE A 330 -21.07 0.12 -2.78
N LEU A 331 -20.47 0.19 -3.97
CA LEU A 331 -19.06 -0.18 -4.19
C LEU A 331 -18.07 0.72 -3.44
N THR A 332 -18.48 1.93 -3.05
CA THR A 332 -17.63 2.82 -2.21
C THR A 332 -17.69 2.49 -0.72
N LYS A 333 -18.68 1.71 -0.25
CA LYS A 333 -18.87 1.40 1.18
C LYS A 333 -17.68 0.69 1.83
N PRO A 334 -16.99 -0.29 1.20
CA PRO A 334 -15.81 -0.90 1.83
C PRO A 334 -14.67 0.09 2.12
N ILE A 335 -14.41 1.01 1.19
CA ILE A 335 -13.40 2.07 1.37
C ILE A 335 -13.81 3.01 2.52
N GLN A 336 -15.10 3.35 2.60
CA GLN A 336 -15.64 4.14 3.70
C GLN A 336 -15.65 3.39 5.03
N ARG A 337 -15.81 2.07 5.04
CA ARG A 337 -15.88 1.29 6.29
C ARG A 337 -14.51 1.19 6.94
N VAL A 338 -13.48 0.83 6.19
CA VAL A 338 -12.13 0.64 6.74
C VAL A 338 -11.57 1.93 7.35
N THR A 339 -11.93 3.08 6.77
CA THR A 339 -11.60 4.42 7.28
C THR A 339 -12.41 4.84 8.51
N ARG A 340 -13.56 4.24 8.75
CA ARG A 340 -14.41 4.55 9.92
C ARG A 340 -14.00 3.80 11.18
N TYR A 341 -13.30 2.67 11.08
CA TYR A 341 -12.89 1.90 12.27
C TYR A 341 -12.09 2.75 13.28
N PRO A 342 -11.05 3.52 12.90
CA PRO A 342 -10.35 4.38 13.85
C PRO A 342 -11.28 5.37 14.57
N LEU A 343 -12.22 5.98 13.84
CA LEU A 343 -13.14 6.99 14.39
C LEU A 343 -14.13 6.38 15.39
N LEU A 344 -14.67 5.20 15.08
CA LEU A 344 -15.60 4.49 15.96
C LEU A 344 -14.88 4.01 17.23
N ILE A 345 -13.66 3.51 17.10
CA ILE A 345 -12.88 3.01 18.25
C ILE A 345 -12.36 4.15 19.10
N GLU A 346 -11.95 5.27 18.50
CA GLU A 346 -11.58 6.50 19.22
C GLU A 346 -12.74 7.02 20.08
N LYS A 347 -13.97 6.97 19.55
CA LYS A 347 -15.17 7.34 20.31
C LYS A 347 -15.38 6.43 21.52
N ILE A 348 -15.16 5.11 21.39
CA ILE A 348 -15.22 4.17 22.51
C ILE A 348 -14.10 4.46 23.53
N LEU A 349 -12.88 4.71 23.05
CA LEU A 349 -11.71 5.01 23.89
C LEU A 349 -11.93 6.26 24.75
N LYS A 350 -12.44 7.34 24.13
CA LYS A 350 -12.75 8.61 24.80
C LYS A 350 -13.73 8.46 25.97
N HIS A 351 -14.62 7.46 25.89
CA HIS A 351 -15.61 7.18 26.93
C HIS A 351 -15.28 5.95 27.79
N THR A 352 -14.07 5.39 27.66
CA THR A 352 -13.62 4.27 28.50
C THR A 352 -12.68 4.81 29.59
N PRO A 353 -13.02 4.66 30.88
CA PRO A 353 -12.14 5.09 31.98
C PRO A 353 -10.77 4.40 31.94
N ILE A 354 -9.70 5.09 32.36
CA ILE A 354 -8.32 4.55 32.34
C ILE A 354 -8.18 3.29 33.22
N ASN A 355 -8.94 3.22 34.31
CA ASN A 355 -8.99 2.06 35.21
C ASN A 355 -9.88 0.91 34.69
N HIS A 356 -10.60 1.11 33.58
CA HIS A 356 -11.44 0.07 33.01
C HIS A 356 -10.55 -1.05 32.40
N PRO A 357 -10.87 -2.33 32.64
CA PRO A 357 -10.04 -3.46 32.18
C PRO A 357 -9.87 -3.53 30.65
N ASP A 358 -10.78 -2.93 29.88
CA ASP A 358 -10.74 -2.88 28.42
C ASP A 358 -9.93 -1.69 27.87
N TYR A 359 -9.54 -0.71 28.70
CA TYR A 359 -8.92 0.55 28.22
C TYR A 359 -7.68 0.30 27.35
N LYS A 360 -6.73 -0.52 27.85
CA LYS A 360 -5.50 -0.86 27.12
C LYS A 360 -5.78 -1.64 25.83
N PHE A 361 -6.81 -2.50 25.82
CA PHE A 361 -7.20 -3.25 24.64
C PHE A 361 -7.85 -2.34 23.58
N ILE A 362 -8.68 -1.39 23.99
CA ILE A 362 -9.27 -0.40 23.09
C ILE A 362 -8.20 0.54 22.52
N GLN A 363 -7.22 0.96 23.32
CA GLN A 363 -6.08 1.74 22.84
C GLN A 363 -5.30 0.97 21.78
N LYS A 364 -4.96 -0.30 22.05
CA LYS A 364 -4.31 -1.17 21.07
C LYS A 364 -5.16 -1.38 19.81
N ALA A 365 -6.48 -1.54 19.96
CA ALA A 365 -7.39 -1.67 18.83
C ALA A 365 -7.44 -0.41 17.96
N PHE A 366 -7.37 0.78 18.58
CA PHE A 366 -7.28 2.04 17.86
C PHE A 366 -6.01 2.11 17.02
N ASP A 367 -4.87 1.73 17.60
CA ASP A 367 -3.59 1.66 16.87
C ASP A 367 -3.65 0.63 15.73
N CYS A 368 -4.24 -0.55 15.96
CA CYS A 368 -4.47 -1.55 14.92
C CYS A 368 -5.34 -1.02 13.77
N ALA A 369 -6.40 -0.26 14.06
CA ALA A 369 -7.27 0.32 13.03
C ALA A 369 -6.55 1.39 12.21
N ARG A 370 -5.68 2.19 12.84
CA ARG A 370 -4.83 3.15 12.14
C ARG A 370 -3.81 2.46 11.23
N GLN A 371 -3.09 1.48 11.77
CA GLN A 371 -2.12 0.69 11.02
C GLN A 371 -2.77 -0.06 9.86
N LEU A 372 -4.00 -0.54 10.02
CA LEU A 372 -4.77 -1.16 8.94
C LEU A 372 -4.94 -0.19 7.74
N ASN A 373 -5.36 1.06 8.00
CA ASN A 373 -5.50 2.07 6.95
C ASN A 373 -4.16 2.45 6.31
N GLU A 374 -3.15 2.71 7.14
CA GLU A 374 -1.80 3.07 6.68
C GLU A 374 -1.19 1.94 5.82
N ARG A 375 -1.38 0.68 6.23
CA ARG A 375 -0.94 -0.50 5.47
C ARG A 375 -1.64 -0.61 4.13
N ILE A 376 -2.98 -0.50 4.09
CA ILE A 376 -3.74 -0.60 2.82
C ILE A 376 -3.29 0.50 1.85
N ASP A 377 -3.15 1.74 2.31
CA ASP A 377 -2.72 2.88 1.50
C ASP A 377 -1.31 2.65 0.93
N THR A 378 -0.36 2.28 1.81
CA THR A 378 1.02 1.98 1.41
C THR A 378 1.06 0.86 0.37
N GLN A 379 0.34 -0.23 0.58
CA GLN A 379 0.31 -1.35 -0.35
C GLN A 379 -0.31 -0.98 -1.70
N ILE A 380 -1.32 -0.10 -1.74
CA ILE A 380 -1.89 0.40 -3.00
C ILE A 380 -0.84 1.22 -3.75
N CYS A 381 -0.14 2.14 -3.08
CA CYS A 381 0.93 2.93 -3.67
C CYS A 381 2.08 2.05 -4.19
N GLU A 382 2.51 1.06 -3.41
CA GLU A 382 3.55 0.10 -3.80
C GLU A 382 3.14 -0.72 -5.03
N GLN A 383 1.89 -1.18 -5.07
CA GLN A 383 1.36 -1.94 -6.20
C GLN A 383 1.28 -1.08 -7.47
N GLU A 384 0.83 0.16 -7.37
CA GLU A 384 0.80 1.11 -8.48
C GLU A 384 2.22 1.39 -9.00
N ASN A 385 3.15 1.71 -8.10
CA ASN A 385 4.55 1.92 -8.43
C ASN A 385 5.14 0.68 -9.12
N SER A 386 4.93 -0.52 -8.57
CA SER A 386 5.39 -1.79 -9.16
C SER A 386 4.86 -2.00 -10.59
N LEU A 387 3.57 -1.72 -10.83
CA LEU A 387 3.00 -1.79 -12.18
C LEU A 387 3.67 -0.82 -13.15
N ARG A 388 3.94 0.42 -12.71
CA ARG A 388 4.63 1.43 -13.54
C ARG A 388 6.08 1.06 -13.83
N LEU A 389 6.81 0.53 -12.84
CA LEU A 389 8.19 0.07 -13.02
C LEU A 389 8.27 -1.12 -13.98
N ASN A 390 7.33 -2.07 -13.87
CA ASN A 390 7.24 -3.20 -14.80
C ASN A 390 6.89 -2.73 -16.21
N TRP A 391 5.99 -1.75 -16.34
CA TRP A 391 5.68 -1.13 -17.62
C TRP A 391 6.93 -0.51 -18.24
N LEU A 392 7.71 0.27 -17.47
CA LEU A 392 8.97 0.86 -17.95
C LEU A 392 9.96 -0.20 -18.42
N GLN A 393 10.08 -1.31 -17.68
CA GLN A 393 10.96 -2.43 -18.07
C GLN A 393 10.62 -3.01 -19.44
N GLN A 394 9.34 -3.05 -19.81
CA GLN A 394 8.86 -3.62 -21.08
C GLN A 394 8.93 -2.63 -22.25
N HIS A 395 8.90 -1.32 -21.98
CA HIS A 395 8.79 -0.28 -23.00
C HIS A 395 10.11 0.48 -23.25
N PHE A 396 11.12 0.29 -22.40
CA PHE A 396 12.45 0.85 -22.62
C PHE A 396 13.33 -0.05 -23.49
N ILE A 397 13.87 0.53 -24.56
CA ILE A 397 14.90 -0.05 -25.40
C ILE A 397 16.25 0.49 -24.93
N PHE A 398 17.05 -0.39 -24.34
CA PHE A 398 18.41 -0.09 -23.88
C PHE A 398 19.49 -0.39 -24.93
N HIS A 399 19.13 -1.10 -26.00
CA HIS A 399 20.03 -1.41 -27.10
C HIS A 399 20.13 -0.20 -28.03
N THR A 400 21.30 0.41 -28.09
CA THR A 400 21.67 1.24 -29.23
C THR A 400 22.31 0.33 -30.26
N ASP A 401 21.73 0.29 -31.46
CA ASP A 401 22.51 0.02 -32.66
C ASP A 401 23.80 0.86 -32.59
N GLU A 402 24.93 0.28 -32.97
CA GLU A 402 26.29 0.84 -32.87
C GLU A 402 26.42 2.26 -33.50
N ASP A 403 25.42 2.70 -34.28
CA ASP A 403 25.42 3.93 -35.07
C ASP A 403 24.78 5.17 -34.40
N SER A 404 24.23 5.08 -33.18
CA SER A 404 23.42 6.20 -32.62
C SER A 404 24.05 7.03 -31.49
N SER A 405 25.26 6.73 -31.01
CA SER A 405 25.85 7.49 -29.90
C SER A 405 26.72 8.63 -30.42
N ALA A 406 26.13 9.80 -30.67
CA ALA A 406 26.90 11.04 -30.80
C ALA A 406 27.73 11.35 -29.53
N ASP A 407 27.41 10.72 -28.40
CA ASP A 407 28.09 10.88 -27.10
C ASP A 407 28.79 9.60 -26.58
N GLY A 408 28.88 8.50 -27.34
CA GLY A 408 29.78 7.36 -27.03
C GLY A 408 29.56 6.55 -25.73
N TYR A 409 28.50 6.75 -24.95
CA TYR A 409 28.32 6.04 -23.67
C TYR A 409 27.64 4.67 -23.84
N ILE A 410 28.42 3.60 -23.77
CA ILE A 410 27.94 2.23 -23.60
C ILE A 410 27.47 2.05 -22.15
N PHE A 411 26.28 1.49 -21.98
CA PHE A 411 25.70 1.22 -20.67
C PHE A 411 26.08 -0.19 -20.22
N ASP A 412 27.11 -0.32 -19.38
CA ASP A 412 27.65 -1.62 -18.91
C ASP A 412 26.62 -2.46 -18.12
N GLU A 413 25.56 -1.88 -17.54
CA GLU A 413 24.65 -2.61 -16.64
C GLU A 413 23.20 -2.23 -16.89
N LEU A 414 22.39 -3.14 -17.43
CA LEU A 414 20.96 -2.91 -17.69
C LEU A 414 20.19 -2.53 -16.40
N VAL A 415 19.41 -1.45 -16.44
CA VAL A 415 18.55 -1.07 -15.32
C VAL A 415 17.41 -2.07 -15.20
N LYS A 416 17.34 -2.77 -14.06
CA LYS A 416 16.14 -3.49 -13.64
C LYS A 416 15.25 -2.53 -12.84
N PHE A 417 14.26 -1.89 -13.45
CA PHE A 417 13.49 -0.82 -12.78
C PHE A 417 12.82 -1.30 -11.49
N ASN A 418 12.10 -2.42 -11.55
CA ASN A 418 11.44 -3.00 -10.38
C ASN A 418 12.43 -3.83 -9.54
N SER A 419 13.32 -3.16 -8.83
CA SER A 419 14.31 -3.76 -7.94
C SER A 419 14.64 -2.83 -6.77
N ARG A 420 15.45 -3.34 -5.83
CA ARG A 420 16.06 -2.50 -4.79
C ARG A 420 17.12 -1.59 -5.40
N THR A 421 17.27 -0.41 -4.83
CA THR A 421 18.32 0.56 -5.15
C THR A 421 19.67 0.11 -4.58
N LYS A 422 20.77 0.77 -4.96
CA LYS A 422 22.10 0.55 -4.37
C LYS A 422 22.13 0.69 -2.85
N TYR A 423 21.18 1.44 -2.28
CA TYR A 423 21.06 1.72 -0.85
C TYR A 423 20.04 0.84 -0.14
N HIS A 424 19.70 -0.31 -0.73
CA HIS A 424 18.78 -1.32 -0.20
C HIS A 424 17.32 -0.87 0.01
N THR A 425 16.95 0.31 -0.47
CA THR A 425 15.54 0.77 -0.48
C THR A 425 14.81 0.25 -1.71
N GLN A 426 13.47 0.18 -1.67
CA GLN A 426 12.67 -0.17 -2.84
C GLN A 426 12.70 0.99 -3.85
N ARG A 427 12.96 0.72 -5.14
CA ARG A 427 12.90 1.78 -6.16
C ARG A 427 11.48 2.31 -6.31
N GLN A 428 11.35 3.62 -6.40
CA GLN A 428 10.07 4.32 -6.58
C GLN A 428 10.19 5.31 -7.74
N LEU A 429 9.19 5.34 -8.61
CA LEU A 429 9.01 6.41 -9.58
C LEU A 429 8.32 7.60 -8.89
N LEU A 430 9.07 8.68 -8.67
CA LEU A 430 8.59 9.85 -7.93
C LEU A 430 7.85 10.83 -8.83
N LEU A 431 8.38 11.09 -10.03
CA LEU A 431 7.85 12.07 -10.97
C LEU A 431 8.20 11.70 -12.41
N HIS A 432 7.35 12.06 -13.36
CA HIS A 432 7.64 11.94 -14.78
C HIS A 432 6.93 13.02 -15.60
N GLY A 433 7.44 13.31 -16.79
CA GLY A 433 6.84 14.32 -17.66
C GLY A 433 7.76 14.80 -18.77
N PHE A 434 7.21 15.60 -19.68
CA PHE A 434 7.94 16.18 -20.79
C PHE A 434 8.64 17.46 -20.39
N ILE A 435 9.90 17.56 -20.78
CA ILE A 435 10.77 18.68 -20.49
C ILE A 435 11.63 18.96 -21.73
N VAL A 436 11.77 20.22 -22.09
CA VAL A 436 12.60 20.66 -23.22
C VAL A 436 14.03 20.91 -22.75
N LYS A 437 15.01 20.26 -23.37
CA LYS A 437 16.45 20.47 -23.10
C LYS A 437 16.96 21.70 -23.87
N MET A 438 17.52 22.65 -23.15
CA MET A 438 18.11 23.87 -23.70
C MET A 438 19.65 23.77 -23.81
N PRO A 439 20.28 24.44 -24.80
CA PRO A 439 19.67 25.26 -25.86
C PRO A 439 19.14 24.45 -27.05
N SER A 440 19.31 23.12 -27.05
CA SER A 440 18.96 22.27 -28.19
C SER A 440 17.48 22.29 -28.61
N GLY A 441 16.58 22.74 -27.74
CA GLY A 441 15.14 22.73 -27.99
C GLY A 441 14.52 21.32 -28.06
N ARG A 442 15.31 20.28 -27.80
CA ARG A 442 14.85 18.89 -27.90
C ARG A 442 13.91 18.56 -26.75
N GLU A 443 12.70 18.12 -27.09
CA GLU A 443 11.73 17.63 -26.13
C GLU A 443 12.09 16.21 -25.68
N LEU A 444 12.15 15.99 -24.36
CA LEU A 444 12.53 14.74 -23.73
C LEU A 444 11.45 14.30 -22.73
N LEU A 445 11.23 13.00 -22.63
CA LEU A 445 10.46 12.41 -21.54
C LEU A 445 11.40 12.08 -20.38
N VAL A 446 11.16 12.69 -19.23
CA VAL A 446 12.02 12.59 -18.04
C VAL A 446 11.31 11.78 -16.97
N PHE A 447 12.04 10.89 -16.30
CA PHE A 447 11.57 10.11 -15.15
C PHE A 447 12.53 10.33 -13.97
N LEU A 448 11.99 10.74 -12.84
CA LEU A 448 12.70 10.85 -11.57
C LEU A 448 12.35 9.64 -10.70
N PHE A 449 13.37 8.87 -10.35
CA PHE A 449 13.29 7.84 -9.34
C PHE A 449 13.88 8.33 -8.03
N ASN A 450 13.73 7.56 -6.96
CA ASN A 450 14.34 7.84 -5.66
C ASN A 450 15.88 7.63 -5.63
N ASP A 451 16.49 7.12 -6.70
CA ASP A 451 17.93 6.88 -6.80
C ASP A 451 18.61 7.51 -8.03
N PHE A 452 17.88 7.77 -9.12
CA PHE A 452 18.42 8.45 -10.31
C PHE A 452 17.36 9.20 -11.13
N LEU A 453 17.84 10.07 -12.02
CA LEU A 453 17.07 10.78 -13.04
C LEU A 453 17.36 10.21 -14.43
N LEU A 454 16.31 9.88 -15.17
CA LEU A 454 16.37 9.21 -16.47
C LEU A 454 15.79 10.10 -17.57
N PHE A 455 16.50 10.21 -18.70
CA PHE A 455 16.04 10.94 -19.87
C PHE A 455 15.78 9.96 -21.02
N ALA A 456 14.63 10.10 -21.67
CA ALA A 456 14.23 9.26 -22.78
C ALA A 456 13.64 10.07 -23.93
N THR A 457 13.61 9.42 -25.09
CA THR A 457 12.95 9.89 -26.31
C THR A 457 11.98 8.83 -26.78
N MET A 458 10.95 9.23 -27.50
CA MET A 458 10.01 8.30 -28.10
C MET A 458 10.45 7.95 -29.52
N LYS A 459 10.35 6.67 -29.91
CA LYS A 459 10.62 6.25 -31.31
C LYS A 459 9.51 6.67 -32.27
N SER A 460 8.27 6.82 -31.81
CA SER A 460 7.12 7.20 -32.63
C SER A 460 6.49 8.49 -32.11
N SER A 461 6.32 9.47 -33.01
CA SER A 461 5.64 10.74 -32.74
C SER A 461 4.12 10.54 -32.72
N SER A 462 3.59 9.87 -31.71
CA SER A 462 2.13 9.80 -31.50
C SER A 462 1.65 11.05 -30.77
N SER A 463 0.68 11.77 -31.34
CA SER A 463 0.01 12.92 -30.71
C SER A 463 -0.79 12.59 -29.45
N HIS A 464 -1.00 11.30 -29.15
CA HIS A 464 -1.80 10.82 -28.01
C HIS A 464 -0.99 10.02 -26.98
N TRP A 465 0.32 10.26 -26.87
CA TRP A 465 1.19 9.51 -25.96
C TRP A 465 0.76 9.59 -24.48
N GLN A 466 0.13 10.69 -24.06
CA GLN A 466 -0.30 10.92 -22.67
C GLN A 466 -1.28 9.87 -22.20
N SER A 467 -2.22 9.50 -23.06
CA SER A 467 -3.20 8.46 -22.79
C SER A 467 -2.66 7.05 -22.99
N GLN A 468 -1.41 6.89 -23.42
CA GLN A 468 -0.75 5.60 -23.65
C GLN A 468 0.34 5.30 -22.61
N LEU A 469 0.85 6.30 -21.89
CA LEU A 469 1.88 6.10 -20.87
C LEU A 469 1.29 5.32 -19.68
N PHE A 470 1.95 4.22 -19.29
CA PHE A 470 1.49 3.28 -18.24
C PHE A 470 0.19 2.53 -18.55
N GLU A 471 -0.37 2.66 -19.76
CA GLU A 471 -1.50 1.83 -20.18
C GLU A 471 -1.06 0.40 -20.54
N ARG A 472 -1.85 -0.59 -20.13
CA ARG A 472 -1.50 -2.02 -20.31
C ARG A 472 -1.40 -2.44 -21.78
N LYS A 473 -2.13 -1.78 -22.68
CA LYS A 473 -2.16 -2.10 -24.12
C LYS A 473 -1.32 -1.12 -24.95
N SER A 474 -0.41 -0.41 -24.31
CA SER A 474 0.46 0.55 -24.99
C SER A 474 1.49 -0.16 -25.85
N ASN A 475 1.73 0.37 -27.04
CA ASN A 475 2.82 -0.06 -27.92
C ASN A 475 3.97 0.97 -27.93
N LEU A 476 3.99 1.88 -26.96
CA LEU A 476 5.01 2.92 -26.86
C LEU A 476 6.41 2.29 -26.72
N GLN A 477 7.38 2.88 -27.40
CA GLN A 477 8.79 2.47 -27.29
C GLN A 477 9.63 3.68 -26.93
N LEU A 478 10.31 3.58 -25.80
CA LEU A 478 11.16 4.60 -25.21
C LEU A 478 12.62 4.24 -25.47
N LYS A 479 13.37 5.16 -26.08
CA LYS A 479 14.82 5.04 -26.27
C LYS A 479 15.52 5.93 -25.26
N LEU A 480 16.48 5.36 -24.55
CA LEU A 480 17.34 6.11 -23.63
C LEU A 480 18.02 7.27 -24.38
N TYR A 481 17.88 8.49 -23.84
CA TYR A 481 18.53 9.67 -24.41
C TYR A 481 20.00 9.75 -24.02
N ARG A 482 20.31 9.45 -22.75
CA ARG A 482 21.65 9.44 -22.18
C ARG A 482 21.71 8.58 -20.92
N THR A 483 22.92 8.37 -20.41
CA THR A 483 23.14 7.67 -19.13
C THR A 483 22.29 8.28 -17.99
N PRO A 484 21.66 7.45 -17.14
CA PRO A 484 20.94 7.95 -15.98
C PRO A 484 21.85 8.78 -15.06
N ILE A 485 21.32 9.86 -14.50
CA ILE A 485 22.06 10.73 -13.57
C ILE A 485 21.69 10.30 -12.15
N PHE A 486 22.64 9.74 -11.40
CA PHE A 486 22.40 9.38 -10.01
C PHE A 486 22.16 10.62 -9.15
N LEU A 487 21.26 10.52 -8.19
CA LEU A 487 20.95 11.64 -7.31
C LEU A 487 22.15 12.04 -6.44
N THR A 488 23.05 11.10 -6.14
CA THR A 488 24.34 11.38 -5.47
C THR A 488 25.28 12.29 -6.24
N ASP A 489 25.12 12.34 -7.56
CA ASP A 489 25.96 13.14 -8.44
C ASP A 489 25.36 14.52 -8.70
N ILE A 490 24.11 14.77 -8.31
CA ILE A 490 23.48 16.08 -8.39
C ILE A 490 24.00 16.94 -7.24
N ILE A 491 24.56 18.10 -7.58
CA ILE A 491 25.13 19.04 -6.61
C ILE A 491 24.10 20.11 -6.27
N ILE A 492 23.53 20.74 -7.31
CA ILE A 492 22.62 21.89 -7.16
C ILE A 492 21.55 21.82 -8.23
N VAL A 493 20.30 22.12 -7.85
CA VAL A 493 19.20 22.38 -8.77
C VAL A 493 18.79 23.84 -8.60
N ASN A 494 19.06 24.67 -9.60
CA ASN A 494 18.81 26.10 -9.54
C ASN A 494 17.60 26.49 -10.39
N GLU A 495 16.72 27.32 -9.83
CA GLU A 495 15.72 28.03 -10.61
C GLU A 495 16.35 29.22 -11.34
N SER A 496 15.98 29.43 -12.60
CA SER A 496 16.40 30.63 -13.30
C SER A 496 15.65 31.85 -12.76
N LEU A 497 16.41 32.90 -12.41
CA LEU A 497 15.87 34.19 -11.99
C LEU A 497 15.28 34.98 -13.16
N THR A 498 15.69 34.68 -14.40
CA THR A 498 15.31 35.43 -15.60
C THR A 498 14.21 34.73 -16.42
N ASP A 499 14.21 33.39 -16.48
CA ASP A 499 13.17 32.60 -17.17
C ASP A 499 12.46 31.67 -16.16
N GLN A 500 11.25 32.08 -15.76
CA GLN A 500 10.41 31.39 -14.78
C GLN A 500 9.96 29.97 -15.20
N LEU A 501 10.26 29.53 -16.42
CA LEU A 501 9.94 28.18 -16.90
C LEU A 501 11.16 27.25 -16.89
N THR A 502 12.35 27.80 -16.64
CA THR A 502 13.62 27.07 -16.72
C THR A 502 14.23 26.81 -15.36
N PHE A 503 14.90 25.66 -15.26
CA PHE A 503 15.74 25.29 -14.15
C PHE A 503 16.99 24.58 -14.67
N SER A 504 18.04 24.53 -13.86
CA SER A 504 19.31 23.90 -14.22
C SER A 504 19.73 22.86 -13.20
N ILE A 505 20.30 21.75 -13.68
CA ILE A 505 20.82 20.67 -12.86
C ILE A 505 22.34 20.67 -13.03
N ALA A 506 23.08 20.99 -11.96
CA ALA A 506 24.52 20.85 -11.90
C ALA A 506 24.89 19.48 -11.31
N THR A 507 25.88 18.81 -11.91
CA THR A 507 26.30 17.46 -11.50
C THR A 507 27.82 17.38 -11.32
N LYS A 508 28.32 16.40 -10.58
CA LYS A 508 29.77 16.12 -10.44
C LYS A 508 30.41 15.63 -11.73
N ILE A 509 29.63 15.02 -12.62
CA ILE A 509 30.11 14.34 -13.82
C ILE A 509 30.27 15.32 -15.00
N PHE A 510 29.33 16.27 -15.13
CA PHE A 510 29.31 17.20 -16.25
C PHE A 510 29.86 18.58 -15.86
N GLU A 511 30.80 19.09 -16.65
CA GLU A 511 31.36 20.43 -16.47
C GLU A 511 30.31 21.55 -16.63
N LYS A 512 29.33 21.33 -17.53
CA LYS A 512 28.26 22.31 -17.81
C LYS A 512 26.93 21.83 -17.22
N PRO A 513 26.14 22.74 -16.61
CA PRO A 513 24.83 22.40 -16.07
C PRO A 513 23.84 22.05 -17.19
N ILE A 514 22.93 21.12 -16.90
CA ILE A 514 21.86 20.74 -17.82
C ILE A 514 20.71 21.72 -17.62
N ILE A 515 20.39 22.49 -18.67
CA ILE A 515 19.32 23.48 -18.63
C ILE A 515 18.04 22.86 -19.20
N LEU A 516 16.97 22.93 -18.41
CA LEU A 516 15.68 22.29 -18.67
C LEU A 516 14.55 23.31 -18.61
N LYS A 517 13.63 23.25 -19.57
CA LYS A 517 12.47 24.14 -19.68
C LYS A 517 11.16 23.35 -19.61
N THR A 518 10.24 23.80 -18.77
CA THR A 518 8.91 23.20 -18.60
C THR A 518 7.82 24.03 -19.29
N GLN A 519 6.61 23.48 -19.39
CA GLN A 519 5.46 24.17 -19.99
C GLN A 519 4.85 25.24 -19.07
N GLN A 520 4.95 25.07 -17.75
CA GLN A 520 4.32 25.94 -16.76
C GLN A 520 5.20 26.06 -15.50
N ASN A 521 5.14 27.22 -14.84
CA ASN A 521 5.98 27.50 -13.67
C ASN A 521 5.69 26.54 -12.48
N ASN A 522 4.43 26.18 -12.23
CA ASN A 522 4.06 25.19 -11.22
C ASN A 522 4.73 23.82 -11.46
N ILE A 523 4.85 23.39 -12.73
CA ILE A 523 5.52 22.15 -13.13
C ILE A 523 7.01 22.25 -12.83
N ARG A 524 7.65 23.36 -13.20
CA ARG A 524 9.06 23.64 -12.84
C ARG A 524 9.27 23.53 -11.34
N THR A 525 8.47 24.24 -10.53
CA THR A 525 8.59 24.23 -9.07
C THR A 525 8.37 22.84 -8.49
N LEU A 526 7.43 22.06 -9.05
CA LEU A 526 7.23 20.66 -8.66
C LEU A 526 8.47 19.80 -8.95
N TRP A 527 9.07 19.91 -10.14
CA TRP A 527 10.29 19.18 -10.48
C TRP A 527 11.46 19.55 -9.57
N VAL A 528 11.73 20.85 -9.39
CA VAL A 528 12.82 21.33 -8.54
C VAL A 528 12.65 20.85 -7.10
N ARG A 529 11.45 21.01 -6.54
CA ARG A 529 11.14 20.54 -5.17
C ARG A 529 11.31 19.02 -5.05
N THR A 530 10.78 18.25 -6.00
CA THR A 530 10.80 16.78 -5.91
C THR A 530 12.21 16.23 -6.07
N ILE A 531 13.03 16.78 -6.98
CA ILE A 531 14.44 16.40 -7.13
C ILE A 531 15.20 16.71 -5.85
N ASN A 532 15.08 17.93 -5.31
CA ASN A 532 15.78 18.32 -4.09
C ASN A 532 15.39 17.44 -2.90
N ASN A 533 14.10 17.15 -2.73
CA ASN A 533 13.62 16.25 -1.68
C ASN A 533 14.23 14.84 -1.81
N ALA A 534 14.24 14.28 -3.03
CA ALA A 534 14.79 12.95 -3.28
C ALA A 534 16.31 12.90 -3.03
N VAL A 535 17.03 13.97 -3.40
CA VAL A 535 18.48 14.10 -3.14
C VAL A 535 18.75 14.15 -1.63
N GLU A 536 17.97 14.94 -0.87
CA GLU A 536 18.14 15.03 0.58
C GLU A 536 17.78 13.72 1.30
N GLU A 537 16.72 13.04 0.88
CA GLU A 537 16.32 11.74 1.42
C GLU A 537 17.40 10.67 1.14
N LEU A 538 18.01 10.68 -0.03
CA LEU A 538 19.09 9.74 -0.33
C LEU A 538 20.33 10.01 0.54
N LYS A 539 20.66 11.28 0.82
CA LYS A 539 21.75 11.65 1.75
C LYS A 539 21.47 11.19 3.18
N THR A 540 20.22 11.24 3.66
CA THR A 540 19.89 10.75 5.01
C THR A 540 19.99 9.22 5.07
N ILE A 541 19.57 8.52 4.02
CA ILE A 541 19.74 7.06 3.90
C ILE A 541 21.23 6.70 3.93
N GLU A 542 22.07 7.35 3.13
CA GLU A 542 23.53 7.10 3.11
C GLU A 542 24.15 7.27 4.50
N LYS A 543 23.81 8.37 5.20
CA LYS A 543 24.27 8.61 6.57
C LYS A 543 23.83 7.50 7.52
N SER A 544 22.59 7.03 7.41
CA SER A 544 22.07 5.94 8.27
C SER A 544 22.79 4.61 8.03
N ILE A 545 23.12 4.29 6.76
CA ILE A 545 23.86 3.08 6.41
C ILE A 545 25.27 3.13 6.99
N ILE A 546 25.94 4.27 6.89
CA ILE A 546 27.27 4.48 7.48
C ILE A 546 27.20 4.34 9.01
N SER A 547 26.26 5.00 9.67
CA SER A 547 26.08 4.91 11.12
C SER A 547 25.80 3.47 11.59
N ASN A 548 24.96 2.73 10.87
CA ASN A 548 24.66 1.34 11.21
C ASN A 548 25.88 0.43 11.02
N LYS A 549 26.68 0.62 9.97
CA LYS A 549 27.95 -0.11 9.82
C LYS A 549 28.89 0.15 11.01
N THR A 550 28.98 1.39 11.47
CA THR A 550 29.76 1.75 12.66
C THR A 550 29.17 1.16 13.96
N LEU A 551 27.84 0.99 14.05
CA LEU A 551 27.18 0.42 15.23
C LEU A 551 27.35 -1.10 15.32
N PHE A 552 27.25 -1.82 14.18
CA PHE A 552 27.48 -3.26 14.12
C PHE A 552 28.95 -3.63 14.37
N SER A 553 29.90 -2.74 14.08
CA SER A 553 31.28 -2.89 14.54
C SER A 553 31.43 -2.80 16.07
N ILE A 554 30.43 -2.31 16.81
CA ILE A 554 30.51 -2.07 18.26
C ILE A 554 29.76 -3.15 19.07
N THR A 555 28.94 -3.99 18.44
CA THR A 555 28.16 -5.04 19.14
C THR A 555 28.92 -6.36 19.26
N ARG A 556 29.99 -6.36 20.06
CA ARG A 556 30.27 -7.44 21.01
C ARG A 556 30.03 -6.85 22.40
N GLU A 557 29.18 -7.49 23.19
CA GLU A 557 29.27 -7.31 24.65
C GLU A 557 30.71 -7.70 25.04
N ASP A 558 31.36 -6.80 25.76
CA ASP A 558 32.76 -6.81 26.23
C ASP A 558 33.85 -6.28 25.26
N GLY A 559 34.36 -5.08 25.59
CA GLY A 559 35.80 -4.77 25.54
C GLY A 559 36.42 -4.34 24.21
N ASP A 560 36.49 -3.02 23.99
CA ASP A 560 37.68 -2.30 23.49
C ASP A 560 38.48 -2.99 22.35
N TYR A 561 38.08 -2.79 21.08
CA TYR A 561 38.99 -2.92 19.93
C TYR A 561 40.06 -1.81 20.01
N ASN A 562 40.89 -1.88 21.04
CA ASN A 562 41.97 -0.97 21.27
C ASN A 562 43.20 -1.50 20.53
N PRO A 563 43.77 -0.74 19.58
CA PRO A 563 45.00 -1.14 18.90
C PRO A 563 46.14 -1.52 19.86
N LYS A 564 46.08 -1.05 21.12
CA LYS A 564 47.05 -1.34 22.17
C LYS A 564 46.91 -2.72 22.82
N THR A 565 45.76 -3.38 22.72
CA THR A 565 45.53 -4.73 23.28
C THR A 565 45.69 -5.84 22.23
N ALA A 566 45.93 -5.48 20.98
CA ALA A 566 46.20 -6.43 19.90
C ALA A 566 47.57 -7.11 20.10
N ILE A 567 47.60 -8.44 19.92
CA ILE A 567 48.83 -9.24 20.03
C ILE A 567 49.67 -9.17 18.75
N ALA A 568 49.03 -8.90 17.61
CA ALA A 568 49.70 -8.83 16.33
C ALA A 568 48.94 -7.94 15.33
N ARG A 569 49.65 -7.60 14.27
CA ARG A 569 49.15 -6.83 13.13
C ARG A 569 49.25 -7.70 11.88
N LEU A 570 48.12 -7.98 11.25
CA LEU A 570 48.05 -8.67 9.97
C LEU A 570 48.10 -7.64 8.83
N ILE A 571 49.14 -7.75 8.01
CA ILE A 571 49.22 -7.08 6.71
C ILE A 571 48.87 -8.13 5.65
N LEU A 572 47.75 -7.95 4.98
CA LEU A 572 47.21 -8.90 4.01
C LEU A 572 47.07 -8.20 2.66
N VAL A 573 47.71 -8.74 1.63
CA VAL A 573 47.59 -8.27 0.25
C VAL A 573 46.70 -9.23 -0.52
N VAL A 574 45.54 -8.76 -0.96
CA VAL A 574 44.70 -9.49 -1.92
C VAL A 574 45.33 -9.30 -3.29
N GLN A 575 46.00 -10.34 -3.81
CA GLN A 575 46.77 -10.22 -5.05
C GLN A 575 45.84 -10.33 -6.25
N GLU A 576 45.21 -11.49 -6.40
CA GLU A 576 44.32 -11.82 -7.51
C GLU A 576 43.28 -12.87 -7.13
N ALA A 577 42.21 -12.93 -7.91
CA ALA A 577 41.28 -14.06 -7.89
C ALA A 577 41.37 -14.81 -9.23
N HIS A 578 41.01 -16.09 -9.22
CA HIS A 578 40.91 -16.93 -10.39
C HIS A 578 39.51 -17.53 -10.51
N ASP A 579 39.11 -17.76 -11.76
CA ASP A 579 37.83 -18.39 -12.11
C ASP A 579 36.63 -17.71 -11.46
N VAL A 580 36.63 -16.38 -11.44
CA VAL A 580 35.50 -15.58 -10.98
C VAL A 580 34.38 -15.64 -12.01
N VAL A 581 33.25 -16.21 -11.61
CA VAL A 581 32.06 -16.35 -12.45
C VAL A 581 30.93 -15.52 -11.83
N PRO A 582 30.20 -14.70 -12.61
CA PRO A 582 29.02 -14.01 -12.09
C PRO A 582 27.98 -15.02 -11.60
N SER A 583 27.15 -14.64 -10.64
CA SER A 583 26.12 -15.53 -10.06
C SER A 583 25.17 -16.13 -11.09
N ILE A 584 24.98 -15.45 -12.23
CA ILE A 584 24.33 -15.99 -13.42
C ILE A 584 25.35 -16.01 -14.56
N PRO A 585 25.82 -17.20 -14.99
CA PRO A 585 26.88 -17.35 -15.97
C PRO A 585 26.36 -17.11 -17.40
N THR A 586 26.22 -15.84 -17.78
CA THR A 586 26.00 -15.44 -19.18
C THR A 586 27.20 -14.67 -19.72
N LEU A 587 27.46 -14.78 -21.03
CA LEU A 587 28.59 -14.11 -21.68
C LEU A 587 28.53 -12.58 -21.51
N GLU A 588 27.33 -12.00 -21.55
CA GLU A 588 27.10 -10.58 -21.32
C GLU A 588 27.40 -10.18 -19.86
N ARG A 589 26.99 -11.00 -18.89
CA ARG A 589 27.31 -10.73 -17.47
C ARG A 589 28.79 -10.87 -17.16
N ALA A 590 29.48 -11.82 -17.78
CA ALA A 590 30.92 -11.98 -17.60
C ALA A 590 31.69 -10.73 -18.08
N ARG A 591 31.26 -10.08 -19.17
CA ARG A 591 31.88 -8.85 -19.69
C ARG A 591 31.62 -7.62 -18.80
N THR A 592 30.53 -7.63 -18.05
CA THR A 592 30.03 -6.47 -17.29
C THR A 592 30.33 -6.57 -15.79
N LEU A 593 30.81 -7.73 -15.34
CA LEU A 593 31.26 -8.03 -13.97
C LEU A 593 32.28 -7.00 -13.47
N LYS A 594 32.05 -6.46 -12.26
CA LYS A 594 32.94 -5.50 -11.59
C LYS A 594 33.31 -6.02 -10.22
N SER A 595 34.25 -6.96 -10.21
CA SER A 595 34.60 -7.70 -9.00
C SER A 595 35.46 -6.89 -8.04
N TYR A 596 35.12 -6.95 -6.75
CA TYR A 596 35.97 -6.47 -5.67
C TYR A 596 35.88 -7.44 -4.48
N CYS A 597 36.92 -7.45 -3.65
CA CYS A 597 36.98 -8.27 -2.46
C CYS A 597 36.82 -7.40 -1.20
N GLU A 598 36.03 -7.87 -0.25
CA GLU A 598 35.90 -7.31 1.10
C GLU A 598 36.41 -8.33 2.10
N ILE A 599 37.32 -7.90 2.96
CA ILE A 599 37.88 -8.71 4.04
C ILE A 599 37.48 -8.10 5.36
N THR A 600 36.91 -8.93 6.23
CA THR A 600 36.44 -8.54 7.56
C THR A 600 37.06 -9.43 8.62
N ILE A 601 37.64 -8.85 9.66
CA ILE A 601 38.13 -9.55 10.86
C ILE A 601 37.52 -8.83 12.06
N GLY A 602 36.65 -9.53 12.78
CA GLY A 602 35.89 -8.94 13.88
C GLY A 602 35.07 -7.72 13.42
N SER A 603 35.37 -6.55 13.94
CA SER A 603 34.70 -5.28 13.62
C SER A 603 35.35 -4.50 12.46
N LEU A 604 36.56 -4.89 12.04
CA LEU A 604 37.33 -4.20 11.00
C LEU A 604 37.00 -4.81 9.63
N SER A 605 36.64 -3.96 8.66
CA SER A 605 36.44 -4.34 7.26
C SER A 605 37.28 -3.45 6.34
N SER A 606 37.86 -4.06 5.31
CA SER A 606 38.57 -3.36 4.23
C SER A 606 38.22 -3.96 2.87
N ARG A 607 38.25 -3.14 1.82
CA ARG A 607 37.83 -3.53 0.48
C ARG A 607 38.84 -3.16 -0.61
N THR A 608 38.93 -3.98 -1.64
CA THR A 608 39.64 -3.63 -2.87
C THR A 608 38.79 -2.71 -3.76
N PRO A 609 39.40 -1.95 -4.68
CA PRO A 609 38.72 -1.32 -5.81
C PRO A 609 38.13 -2.38 -6.73
N SER A 610 37.08 -2.01 -7.45
CA SER A 610 36.47 -2.91 -8.43
C SER A 610 37.31 -3.01 -9.71
N VAL A 611 37.49 -4.24 -10.21
CA VAL A 611 38.14 -4.55 -11.50
C VAL A 611 37.07 -5.05 -12.47
N LYS A 612 37.05 -4.52 -13.70
CA LYS A 612 36.00 -4.83 -14.69
C LYS A 612 36.40 -5.96 -15.64
N GLY A 613 35.43 -6.78 -16.02
CA GLY A 613 35.44 -7.57 -17.26
C GLY A 613 36.46 -8.70 -17.33
N THR A 614 36.89 -9.24 -16.19
CA THR A 614 37.84 -10.36 -16.13
C THR A 614 37.42 -11.39 -15.08
N ALA A 615 37.55 -12.67 -15.43
CA ALA A 615 37.44 -13.79 -14.49
C ALA A 615 38.66 -13.90 -13.57
N ASN A 616 39.75 -13.18 -13.88
CA ASN A 616 40.99 -13.19 -13.13
C ASN A 616 41.40 -11.76 -12.69
N PRO A 617 40.62 -11.10 -11.82
CA PRO A 617 40.91 -9.75 -11.37
C PRO A 617 42.20 -9.72 -10.52
N LYS A 618 43.02 -8.70 -10.72
CA LYS A 618 44.22 -8.44 -9.90
C LYS A 618 44.07 -7.10 -9.21
N TRP A 619 44.28 -7.06 -7.88
CA TRP A 619 44.14 -5.86 -7.07
C TRP A 619 45.48 -5.42 -6.49
N ASN A 620 46.26 -6.35 -5.92
CA ASN A 620 47.55 -6.08 -5.27
C ASN A 620 47.50 -4.98 -4.20
N ILE A 621 46.45 -4.98 -3.37
CA ILE A 621 46.24 -3.93 -2.37
C ILE A 621 46.50 -4.46 -0.97
N PRO A 622 47.40 -3.82 -0.21
CA PRO A 622 47.63 -4.15 1.19
C PRO A 622 46.48 -3.66 2.06
N MET A 623 46.04 -4.53 2.94
CA MET A 623 45.04 -4.31 3.97
C MET A 623 45.67 -4.58 5.34
N GLN A 624 45.06 -4.00 6.37
CA GLN A 624 45.67 -3.73 7.66
C GLN A 624 44.68 -4.15 8.74
N PHE A 625 44.97 -5.19 9.51
CA PHE A 625 44.06 -5.67 10.57
C PHE A 625 44.82 -5.92 11.87
N PHE A 626 44.14 -5.70 13.00
CA PHE A 626 44.65 -6.06 14.32
C PHE A 626 44.13 -7.44 14.71
N ILE A 627 45.03 -8.27 15.24
CA ILE A 627 44.74 -9.62 15.72
C ILE A 627 44.78 -9.58 17.24
N TYR A 628 43.76 -10.13 17.88
CA TYR A 628 43.67 -10.29 19.33
C TYR A 628 43.90 -11.75 19.74
N ASP A 629 43.50 -12.69 18.89
CA ASP A 629 43.70 -14.12 19.13
C ASP A 629 43.88 -14.87 17.80
N LEU A 630 45.03 -15.53 17.62
CA LEU A 630 45.33 -16.29 16.40
C LEU A 630 44.43 -17.52 16.20
N VAL A 631 43.82 -18.05 17.27
CA VAL A 631 42.96 -19.23 17.26
C VAL A 631 41.50 -18.82 17.09
N GLU A 632 41.04 -17.85 17.87
CA GLU A 632 39.63 -17.46 17.91
C GLU A 632 39.24 -16.41 16.85
N ASP A 633 40.18 -15.58 16.37
CA ASP A 633 39.85 -14.58 15.34
C ASP A 633 39.53 -15.26 14.00
N ILE A 634 38.38 -14.90 13.45
CA ILE A 634 37.87 -15.40 12.17
C ILE A 634 38.08 -14.32 11.10
N ILE A 635 38.63 -14.73 9.96
CA ILE A 635 38.63 -13.92 8.75
C ILE A 635 37.40 -14.27 7.90
N HIS A 636 36.67 -13.25 7.49
CA HIS A 636 35.62 -13.35 6.49
C HIS A 636 36.12 -12.71 5.19
N ILE A 637 36.06 -13.47 4.10
CA ILE A 637 36.46 -13.01 2.78
C ILE A 637 35.23 -13.08 1.88
N ASN A 638 34.81 -11.95 1.33
CA ASN A 638 33.69 -11.85 0.42
C ASN A 638 34.16 -11.30 -0.92
N LEU A 639 33.65 -11.86 -2.01
CA LEU A 639 33.85 -11.40 -3.36
C LEU A 639 32.52 -10.90 -3.91
N PHE A 640 32.48 -9.63 -4.31
CA PHE A 640 31.27 -8.94 -4.72
C PHE A 640 31.34 -8.48 -6.17
N ASP A 641 30.19 -8.44 -6.84
CA ASP A 641 29.96 -7.72 -8.08
C ASP A 641 29.41 -6.32 -7.74
N ASN A 642 30.16 -5.27 -8.03
CA ASN A 642 29.75 -3.90 -7.78
C ASN A 642 28.71 -3.45 -8.81
N LYS A 643 27.48 -3.26 -8.35
CA LYS A 643 26.34 -2.84 -9.17
C LYS A 643 26.11 -1.34 -9.02
N TYR A 644 25.70 -0.66 -10.08
CA TYR A 644 25.36 0.77 -10.02
C TYR A 644 23.93 1.01 -9.54
N PHE A 645 22.98 0.21 -10.03
CA PHE A 645 21.55 0.45 -9.81
C PHE A 645 20.95 -0.43 -8.72
N SER A 646 21.64 -1.49 -8.33
CA SER A 646 21.15 -2.44 -7.34
C SER A 646 22.19 -2.67 -6.25
N PRO A 647 21.84 -3.32 -5.14
CA PRO A 647 22.83 -3.71 -4.14
C PRO A 647 23.94 -4.56 -4.77
N ASP A 648 25.14 -4.44 -4.23
CA ASP A 648 26.28 -5.25 -4.66
C ASP A 648 25.96 -6.74 -4.42
N GLU A 649 26.27 -7.57 -5.40
CA GLU A 649 25.89 -8.99 -5.41
C GLU A 649 27.06 -9.83 -4.88
N ASN A 650 26.86 -10.62 -3.82
CA ASN A 650 27.90 -11.53 -3.33
C ASN A 650 28.06 -12.69 -4.31
N ILE A 651 29.21 -12.77 -4.96
CA ILE A 651 29.56 -13.78 -5.96
C ILE A 651 30.13 -15.03 -5.28
N GLY A 652 30.86 -14.85 -4.18
CA GLY A 652 31.48 -15.94 -3.44
C GLY A 652 32.02 -15.46 -2.10
N PHE A 653 32.06 -16.36 -1.13
CA PHE A 653 32.57 -16.06 0.20
C PHE A 653 33.28 -17.26 0.82
N THR A 654 34.11 -16.98 1.83
CA THR A 654 34.62 -17.97 2.77
C THR A 654 34.77 -17.37 4.16
N SER A 655 34.84 -18.21 5.17
CA SER A 655 35.13 -17.81 6.56
C SER A 655 35.97 -18.89 7.21
N MET A 656 37.08 -18.50 7.84
CA MET A 656 38.03 -19.44 8.42
C MET A 656 38.75 -18.81 9.62
N HIS A 657 39.25 -19.65 10.52
CA HIS A 657 40.06 -19.17 11.63
C HIS A 657 41.40 -18.70 11.09
N LEU A 658 42.00 -17.70 11.75
CA LEU A 658 43.28 -17.15 11.30
C LEU A 658 44.41 -18.20 11.34
N ILE A 659 44.34 -19.14 12.29
CA ILE A 659 45.24 -20.29 12.39
C ILE A 659 45.26 -21.15 11.12
N ASP A 660 44.13 -21.25 10.40
CA ASP A 660 43.99 -22.06 9.19
C ASP A 660 44.71 -21.45 7.98
N ILE A 661 45.10 -20.17 8.06
CA ILE A 661 45.85 -19.47 7.01
C ILE A 661 47.37 -19.66 7.19
N LEU A 662 47.83 -20.07 8.37
CA LEU A 662 49.25 -20.20 8.66
C LEU A 662 49.91 -21.28 7.77
N PRO A 663 51.15 -21.05 7.30
CA PRO A 663 51.83 -22.00 6.40
C PRO A 663 52.33 -23.26 7.11
N CYS A 664 52.28 -23.29 8.45
CA CYS A 664 52.74 -24.38 9.31
C CYS A 664 51.96 -24.36 10.64
N SER A 665 52.21 -25.36 11.51
CA SER A 665 51.59 -25.41 12.84
C SER A 665 51.89 -24.16 13.67
N LEU A 666 50.96 -23.78 14.56
CA LEU A 666 51.08 -22.58 15.40
C LEU A 666 52.39 -22.54 16.19
N ASP A 667 52.81 -23.66 16.79
CA ASP A 667 54.06 -23.75 17.55
C ASP A 667 55.29 -23.46 16.68
N THR A 668 55.29 -23.98 15.44
CA THR A 668 56.39 -23.74 14.49
C THR A 668 56.38 -22.29 14.01
N PHE A 669 55.20 -21.72 13.79
CA PHE A 669 55.04 -20.35 13.35
C PHE A 669 55.50 -19.35 14.41
N LEU A 670 55.16 -19.58 15.69
CA LEU A 670 55.59 -18.73 16.80
C LEU A 670 57.10 -18.83 17.07
N ALA A 671 57.70 -20.00 16.86
CA ALA A 671 59.14 -20.21 17.03
C ALA A 671 59.98 -19.49 15.96
N GLN A 672 59.51 -19.50 14.70
CA GLN A 672 60.17 -18.83 13.57
C GLN A 672 59.14 -18.22 12.61
N PRO A 673 58.61 -17.03 12.91
CA PRO A 673 57.62 -16.41 12.06
C PRO A 673 58.24 -15.99 10.71
N PRO A 674 57.67 -16.44 9.57
CA PRO A 674 58.17 -16.06 8.24
C PRO A 674 57.95 -14.56 7.97
N ALA A 675 58.86 -13.96 7.20
CA ALA A 675 58.79 -12.53 6.83
C ALA A 675 57.55 -12.16 5.99
N ALA A 676 57.02 -13.12 5.22
CA ALA A 676 55.71 -13.10 4.57
C ALA A 676 55.45 -14.51 4.01
N PHE A 677 54.19 -14.88 3.82
CA PHE A 677 53.81 -16.13 3.17
C PHE A 677 52.62 -15.90 2.23
N THR A 678 52.42 -16.83 1.29
CA THR A 678 51.34 -16.78 0.31
C THR A 678 50.41 -17.97 0.51
N GLN A 679 49.11 -17.71 0.53
CA GLN A 679 48.07 -18.71 0.67
C GLN A 679 47.06 -18.58 -0.45
N THR A 680 46.69 -19.70 -1.07
CA THR A 680 45.55 -19.77 -1.98
C THR A 680 44.34 -20.28 -1.23
N ILE A 681 43.26 -19.51 -1.28
CA ILE A 681 42.01 -19.80 -0.57
C ILE A 681 40.91 -20.03 -1.60
N TYR A 682 40.08 -21.04 -1.37
CA TYR A 682 38.93 -21.33 -2.23
C TYR A 682 37.66 -20.75 -1.61
N LEU A 683 36.85 -20.12 -2.46
CA LEU A 683 35.53 -19.63 -2.10
C LEU A 683 34.48 -20.73 -2.31
N ASN A 684 33.33 -20.58 -1.68
CA ASN A 684 32.20 -21.50 -1.78
C ASN A 684 31.67 -21.70 -3.22
N ASN A 685 31.94 -20.77 -4.14
CA ASN A 685 31.51 -20.81 -5.54
C ASN A 685 32.54 -21.47 -6.48
N GLY A 686 33.67 -21.96 -5.94
CA GLY A 686 34.76 -22.58 -6.70
C GLY A 686 35.83 -21.61 -7.21
N SER A 687 35.62 -20.29 -7.12
CA SER A 687 36.68 -19.30 -7.38
C SER A 687 37.78 -19.42 -6.33
N SER A 688 39.01 -19.03 -6.68
CA SER A 688 40.13 -19.00 -5.73
C SER A 688 40.73 -17.61 -5.61
N LEU A 689 41.28 -17.28 -4.44
CA LEU A 689 41.98 -16.02 -4.15
C LEU A 689 43.40 -16.32 -3.70
N THR A 690 44.36 -15.57 -4.24
CA THR A 690 45.75 -15.61 -3.80
C THR A 690 46.01 -14.45 -2.85
N LEU A 691 46.34 -14.77 -1.61
CA LEU A 691 46.65 -13.82 -0.55
C LEU A 691 48.12 -13.86 -0.21
N LYS A 692 48.74 -12.69 -0.01
CA LYS A 692 50.05 -12.58 0.61
C LYS A 692 49.92 -11.98 2.00
N CYS A 693 50.30 -12.73 3.02
CA CYS A 693 50.10 -12.42 4.42
C CYS A 693 51.43 -12.15 5.12
N LEU A 694 51.43 -11.19 6.04
CA LEU A 694 52.51 -10.89 6.96
C LEU A 694 51.90 -10.60 8.33
N ILE A 695 52.29 -11.36 9.34
CA ILE A 695 51.85 -11.18 10.72
C ILE A 695 53.02 -10.57 11.51
N GLN A 696 52.83 -9.36 12.01
CA GLN A 696 53.80 -8.65 12.84
C GLN A 696 53.33 -8.67 14.29
N PHE A 697 53.98 -9.45 15.15
CA PHE A 697 53.68 -9.45 16.58
C PHE A 697 54.00 -8.08 17.19
N LEU A 698 53.07 -7.57 17.99
CA LEU A 698 53.19 -6.29 18.67
C LEU A 698 53.83 -6.54 20.05
N VAL A 699 54.75 -5.66 20.43
CA VAL A 699 55.52 -5.74 21.68
C VAL A 699 54.84 -4.95 22.79
#